data_AF-A0A6I1GG24-F1
#
_entry.id   AF-A0A6I1GG24-F1
#
_cell.length_a   1.000
_cell.length_b   1.000
_cell.length_c   1.000
_cell.angle_alpha   90.00
_cell.angle_beta   90.00
_cell.angle_gamma   90.00
#
_symmetry.space_group_name_H-M   'P 1'
#
loop_
_entity.id
_entity.type
_entity.pdbx_description
1 polymer ?
#
loop_
_entity_poly.entity_id
_entity_poly.type
_entity_poly.pdbx_seq_one_letter_code
_entity_poly.pdbx_strand_id
1 'polypeptide(L)'
;MTRRGTRPVAGATSPYRLFGGPRTDPTPGVGAMWCTRPGAVGRTWQARTEHPEGDKSAGPSRAYRRRPATTRERNTPLAIPARAHLARLLAGAGEKTSQSAMVRLPAEVLDLHVDGVGTVPLPVRAPLARKLVAASTPAHFGRGEDTLLDASVRDTGEITPDRVTLAGDRWQAGLAEALETLGTRLGIRDPRRLRAELHALLVYGKDQHFAPHQDSEKHDAMVATLVVMLPSSHSGGELLVSDQGNSKVYTGSTYELTLVAFYPDCRHEVLPVRSGWRTALTFNVLLDEPPEAEPAGPVDQVTALLREHFDTPVRLSYGTKDSDPPQRLAVLLDHEYSRRGLTAGRLKGEDVERVALVRAAAEAAGFESALAQAEIDETWDADVEDYLDDEDYELGEVLDGNTVLTWWADRDSAGEISLALDDEEVCAPTPSHRLTPYDSEYEGYMGNYGNTVERWYRRGAVLVWPPDAGFGMRAEASPGWALDRIAESLGGGEPDRAREEARALVKEWGPAAPAFLAPALEVACGLDDAGLAAELLAPFHLEMLTVDNAESLAALHEVYPQSWWTALARQWDRRRPARFGAGRPGDGPPDRRTWVATVLPVLCERLRGVGAPAVADWLTVSLGEWVAGEAQSLSAMTHPARRAEELERLGPSLATVLSVSTGEGAGELDSRIRDLGDSALPLVFAALRSAGSVVGSAPALVALASHARERLEASLAAPPRDPGDWSIPWESPGGDDADRLGRFLTSSTERTLAWPLAAPRRQAIHRLIDEAGLPVTHRTIRSGSPYTLLLEKTDELFAREVAARRRAEEDLRWVTSGGS
;
A
#
# COMPACT_ATOMS: atom_id res chain seq x y z
N MET A 1 -12.29 -35.50 -42.01
CA MET A 1 -11.19 -36.50 -41.98
C MET A 1 -9.92 -35.79 -41.53
N THR A 2 -9.31 -36.33 -40.45
CA THR A 2 -7.91 -36.26 -39.98
C THR A 2 -7.27 -34.89 -39.70
N ARG A 3 -7.11 -34.40 -38.44
CA ARG A 3 -6.34 -34.80 -37.23
C ARG A 3 -4.84 -34.39 -37.22
N ARG A 4 -4.47 -33.73 -36.11
CA ARG A 4 -3.16 -33.54 -35.42
C ARG A 4 -2.28 -32.38 -35.94
N GLY A 5 -1.62 -31.58 -35.09
CA GLY A 5 -1.29 -31.78 -33.67
C GLY A 5 -0.98 -30.50 -32.91
N THR A 6 -1.23 -30.61 -31.61
CA THR A 6 -0.86 -29.73 -30.50
C THR A 6 0.61 -29.91 -30.11
N ARG A 7 1.27 -28.83 -29.69
CA ARG A 7 2.32 -28.83 -28.64
C ARG A 7 2.43 -27.44 -27.96
N PRO A 8 2.90 -27.38 -26.70
CA PRO A 8 2.51 -26.35 -25.74
C PRO A 8 3.57 -25.26 -25.51
N VAL A 9 3.10 -24.12 -24.98
CA VAL A 9 3.90 -22.97 -24.55
C VAL A 9 4.50 -23.25 -23.17
N ALA A 10 5.78 -22.93 -23.03
CA ALA A 10 6.57 -23.11 -21.82
C ALA A 10 6.24 -22.02 -20.79
N GLY A 11 5.91 -22.45 -19.56
CA GLY A 11 5.79 -21.58 -18.40
C GLY A 11 7.17 -21.21 -17.87
N ALA A 12 7.40 -19.91 -17.69
CA ALA A 12 8.56 -19.35 -17.02
C ALA A 12 8.44 -19.61 -15.50
N THR A 13 9.42 -20.33 -14.96
CA THR A 13 9.59 -20.62 -13.54
C THR A 13 10.13 -19.41 -12.80
N SER A 14 9.38 -18.92 -11.80
CA SER A 14 9.87 -17.97 -10.78
C SER A 14 10.67 -18.71 -9.69
N PRO A 15 11.84 -18.21 -9.24
CA PRO A 15 12.72 -18.95 -8.34
C PRO A 15 12.53 -18.55 -6.87
N TYR A 16 11.86 -19.40 -6.08
CA TYR A 16 12.01 -19.40 -4.61
C TYR A 16 12.55 -20.75 -4.16
N ARG A 17 13.87 -20.79 -3.86
CA ARG A 17 14.52 -21.91 -3.16
C ARG A 17 14.58 -21.60 -1.67
N LEU A 18 13.91 -22.44 -0.88
CA LEU A 18 14.12 -22.63 0.55
C LEU A 18 15.44 -23.37 0.77
N PHE A 19 16.30 -22.86 1.66
CA PHE A 19 17.37 -23.65 2.29
C PHE A 19 17.05 -23.78 3.77
N GLY A 20 16.79 -25.01 4.21
CA GLY A 20 16.63 -25.37 5.62
C GLY A 20 17.46 -26.61 5.96
N GLY A 21 18.29 -26.49 7.01
CA GLY A 21 18.86 -27.58 7.80
C GLY A 21 20.40 -27.55 7.95
N PRO A 22 20.98 -28.09 9.05
CA PRO A 22 20.51 -28.22 10.43
C PRO A 22 21.44 -27.55 11.47
N ARG A 23 20.93 -27.43 12.70
CA ARG A 23 21.55 -26.90 13.92
C ARG A 23 22.86 -27.60 14.32
N THR A 24 23.86 -26.82 14.70
CA THR A 24 24.87 -27.18 15.72
C THR A 24 25.26 -25.93 16.54
N ASP A 25 25.03 -25.99 17.85
CA ASP A 25 25.53 -25.08 18.89
C ASP A 25 27.08 -25.08 18.94
N PRO A 26 27.77 -23.98 19.39
CA PRO A 26 27.90 -23.74 20.85
C PRO A 26 28.11 -22.28 21.34
N THR A 27 27.43 -21.91 22.43
CA THR A 27 27.84 -21.05 23.61
C THR A 27 28.45 -19.63 23.46
N PRO A 28 28.31 -18.76 24.49
CA PRO A 28 28.08 -17.31 24.32
C PRO A 28 29.27 -16.39 24.59
N GLY A 29 29.25 -15.19 24.00
CA GLY A 29 30.22 -14.11 24.23
C GLY A 29 29.69 -12.71 23.92
N VAL A 30 29.17 -12.05 24.96
CA VAL A 30 29.16 -10.61 25.31
C VAL A 30 29.47 -9.55 24.22
N GLY A 31 28.56 -8.56 24.06
CA GLY A 31 28.93 -7.19 23.67
C GLY A 31 27.98 -6.45 22.71
N ALA A 32 26.84 -5.94 23.20
CA ALA A 32 25.93 -5.09 22.43
C ALA A 32 26.42 -3.62 22.38
N MET A 33 26.53 -3.08 21.16
CA MET A 33 26.87 -1.68 20.87
C MET A 33 25.64 -1.00 20.25
N TRP A 34 25.07 -0.05 20.99
CA TRP A 34 23.91 0.75 20.58
C TRP A 34 24.39 2.03 19.85
N CYS A 35 23.88 2.27 18.64
CA CYS A 35 24.07 3.53 17.91
C CYS A 35 22.89 4.48 18.17
N THR A 36 23.17 5.60 18.81
CA THR A 36 22.26 6.73 19.05
C THR A 36 22.35 7.78 17.94
N ARG A 37 21.21 8.32 17.52
CA ARG A 37 21.11 9.55 16.71
C ARG A 37 21.02 10.78 17.64
N PRO A 38 21.55 11.97 17.24
CA PRO A 38 21.75 13.10 18.13
C PRO A 38 20.62 14.15 18.09
N GLY A 39 20.33 14.73 19.26
CA GLY A 39 19.43 15.88 19.43
C GLY A 39 20.15 17.23 19.52
N ALA A 40 19.39 18.29 19.28
CA ALA A 40 19.73 19.71 19.40
C ALA A 40 18.48 20.43 19.95
N VAL A 41 18.48 21.50 20.75
CA VAL A 41 19.44 22.33 21.49
C VAL A 41 18.58 23.07 22.54
N GLY A 42 19.04 23.20 23.78
CA GLY A 42 18.40 23.99 24.84
C GLY A 42 18.86 25.46 24.84
N ARG A 43 17.97 26.38 25.28
CA ARG A 43 18.32 27.74 25.68
C ARG A 43 18.18 27.88 27.20
N THR A 44 19.26 28.33 27.82
CA THR A 44 19.49 28.58 29.25
C THR A 44 18.94 29.91 29.73
N TRP A 45 18.51 30.05 30.99
CA TRP A 45 18.73 31.26 31.81
C TRP A 45 18.89 30.96 33.32
N GLN A 46 20.08 31.33 33.77
CA GLN A 46 20.72 31.56 35.08
C GLN A 46 19.90 31.61 36.40
N ALA A 47 20.50 30.99 37.42
CA ALA A 47 20.19 31.11 38.84
C ALA A 47 21.00 32.24 39.52
N ARG A 48 20.43 32.85 40.57
CA ARG A 48 21.16 33.66 41.56
C ARG A 48 20.69 33.26 42.97
N THR A 49 21.67 32.96 43.81
CA THR A 49 21.60 32.46 45.21
C THR A 49 21.39 33.57 46.22
N GLU A 50 20.70 33.28 47.34
CA GLU A 50 21.05 33.70 48.72
C GLU A 50 20.12 33.02 49.77
N HIS A 51 20.72 32.53 50.87
CA HIS A 51 20.14 31.94 52.09
C HIS A 51 20.37 32.92 53.27
N PRO A 52 19.76 32.85 54.50
CA PRO A 52 19.50 31.60 55.27
C PRO A 52 18.33 31.59 56.32
N GLU A 53 18.21 30.42 56.96
CA GLU A 53 17.73 30.12 58.35
C GLU A 53 16.24 30.15 58.75
N GLY A 54 15.75 29.00 59.28
CA GLY A 54 14.47 28.92 60.02
C GLY A 54 13.80 27.53 60.15
N ASP A 55 14.48 26.58 60.78
CA ASP A 55 14.05 25.38 61.56
C ASP A 55 12.61 24.77 61.48
N LYS A 56 12.60 23.43 61.55
CA LYS A 56 11.57 22.45 62.03
C LYS A 56 10.60 21.74 61.06
N SER A 57 10.78 20.41 61.08
CA SER A 57 9.77 19.33 61.21
C SER A 57 9.20 18.64 59.95
N ALA A 58 9.54 17.34 59.88
CA ALA A 58 8.72 16.17 59.53
C ALA A 58 7.63 16.30 58.44
N GLY A 59 7.87 15.66 57.30
CA GLY A 59 6.90 15.48 56.22
C GLY A 59 5.79 14.47 56.55
N PRO A 60 4.59 14.69 55.97
CA PRO A 60 4.02 13.63 55.16
C PRO A 60 3.36 14.14 53.85
N SER A 61 3.18 13.18 52.93
CA SER A 61 2.53 13.23 51.62
C SER A 61 1.30 14.15 51.51
N ARG A 62 1.16 14.85 50.37
CA ARG A 62 -0.14 15.36 49.90
C ARG A 62 -0.19 15.60 48.39
N ALA A 63 -1.04 14.80 47.75
CA ALA A 63 -2.12 15.21 46.84
C ALA A 63 -1.83 16.34 45.83
N TYR A 64 -1.75 15.94 44.56
CA TYR A 64 -1.95 16.83 43.42
C TYR A 64 -3.36 17.45 43.51
N ARG A 65 -3.43 18.76 43.78
CA ARG A 65 -4.69 19.51 43.79
C ARG A 65 -5.18 19.73 42.36
N ARG A 66 -6.40 19.26 42.11
CA ARG A 66 -7.30 19.74 41.06
C ARG A 66 -7.27 21.27 40.97
N ARG A 67 -6.99 21.81 39.79
CA ARG A 67 -7.34 23.19 39.43
C ARG A 67 -8.85 23.27 39.15
N PRO A 68 -9.54 24.34 39.59
CA PRO A 68 -10.98 24.44 39.43
C PRO A 68 -11.36 24.74 37.98
N ALA A 69 -12.44 24.09 37.53
CA ALA A 69 -13.04 24.28 36.23
C ALA A 69 -13.47 25.74 36.04
N THR A 70 -12.91 26.40 35.03
CA THR A 70 -13.55 27.56 34.41
C THR A 70 -14.52 27.04 33.36
N THR A 71 -15.79 26.97 33.73
CA THR A 71 -16.92 26.82 32.83
C THR A 71 -16.91 27.96 31.82
N ARG A 72 -16.53 27.65 30.58
CA ARG A 72 -16.95 28.38 29.38
C ARG A 72 -17.47 27.34 28.39
N GLU A 73 -18.78 27.15 28.49
CA GLU A 73 -19.71 26.77 27.41
C GLU A 73 -19.07 26.20 26.15
N ARG A 74 -19.02 24.87 26.05
CA ARG A 74 -19.16 24.07 24.82
C ARG A 74 -19.38 22.62 25.25
N ASN A 75 -20.56 22.36 25.79
CA ASN A 75 -21.09 21.00 25.94
C ASN A 75 -22.55 21.04 25.52
N THR A 76 -22.79 21.55 24.30
CA THR A 76 -23.93 21.07 23.54
C THR A 76 -23.60 19.62 23.22
N PRO A 77 -24.42 18.61 23.60
CA PRO A 77 -24.20 17.26 23.11
C PRO A 77 -24.06 17.37 21.58
N LEU A 78 -22.97 16.83 21.02
CA LEU A 78 -22.82 16.71 19.57
C LEU A 78 -24.12 16.07 19.07
N ALA A 79 -24.86 16.80 18.23
CA ALA A 79 -26.06 16.26 17.64
C ALA A 79 -25.68 14.94 16.96
N ILE A 80 -26.42 13.87 17.26
CA ILE A 80 -26.17 12.56 16.64
C ILE A 80 -26.29 12.77 15.12
N PRO A 81 -25.25 12.47 14.34
CA PRO A 81 -25.27 12.76 12.91
C PRO A 81 -26.33 11.91 12.21
N ALA A 82 -26.87 12.41 11.10
CA ALA A 82 -27.92 11.74 10.33
C ALA A 82 -27.56 10.28 9.98
N ARG A 83 -26.28 10.01 9.64
CA ARG A 83 -25.76 8.65 9.39
C ARG A 83 -25.92 7.69 10.57
N ALA A 84 -25.78 8.19 11.80
CA ALA A 84 -25.91 7.38 13.02
C ALA A 84 -27.39 7.14 13.38
N HIS A 85 -28.27 8.09 13.07
CA HIS A 85 -29.72 7.84 13.10
C HIS A 85 -30.14 6.82 12.05
N LEU A 86 -29.60 6.92 10.83
CA LEU A 86 -29.82 5.98 9.75
C LEU A 86 -29.36 4.57 10.15
N ALA A 87 -28.15 4.42 10.68
CA ALA A 87 -27.64 3.13 11.16
C ALA A 87 -28.57 2.49 12.19
N ARG A 88 -29.06 3.26 13.18
CA ARG A 88 -30.01 2.76 14.20
C ARG A 88 -31.37 2.37 13.60
N LEU A 89 -31.83 3.09 12.58
CA LEU A 89 -33.09 2.80 11.90
C LEU A 89 -32.97 1.52 11.06
N LEU A 90 -31.85 1.35 10.36
CA LEU A 90 -31.56 0.19 9.50
C LEU A 90 -31.14 -1.07 10.28
N ALA A 91 -30.65 -0.92 11.52
CA ALA A 91 -30.38 -2.05 12.42
C ALA A 91 -31.66 -2.82 12.77
N GLY A 92 -32.84 -2.21 12.58
CA GLY A 92 -34.14 -2.86 12.68
C GLY A 92 -34.51 -3.39 14.06
N ALA A 93 -35.78 -3.77 14.20
CA ALA A 93 -36.34 -4.50 15.35
C ALA A 93 -36.94 -5.85 14.91
N GLY A 94 -36.52 -6.36 13.74
CA GLY A 94 -37.09 -7.53 13.08
C GLY A 94 -36.92 -8.82 13.89
N GLU A 95 -37.73 -9.83 13.58
CA GLU A 95 -37.50 -11.19 14.07
C GLU A 95 -36.12 -11.65 13.62
N LYS A 96 -35.24 -11.94 14.57
CA LYS A 96 -33.87 -12.40 14.30
C LYS A 96 -33.91 -13.61 13.39
N THR A 97 -33.58 -13.41 12.12
CA THR A 97 -33.20 -14.50 11.22
C THR A 97 -31.91 -15.11 11.75
N SER A 98 -31.67 -16.40 11.48
CA SER A 98 -30.45 -17.05 11.96
C SER A 98 -29.46 -17.26 10.82
N GLN A 99 -28.17 -17.17 11.13
CA GLN A 99 -27.11 -17.53 10.18
C GLN A 99 -27.06 -19.04 9.88
N SER A 100 -27.70 -19.86 10.73
CA SER A 100 -27.76 -21.31 10.57
C SER A 100 -29.06 -21.90 11.14
N ALA A 101 -29.57 -22.93 10.47
CA ALA A 101 -30.82 -23.60 10.82
C ALA A 101 -30.69 -25.13 10.68
N MET A 102 -31.48 -25.87 11.47
CA MET A 102 -31.49 -27.34 11.44
C MET A 102 -32.90 -27.90 11.34
N VAL A 103 -33.06 -28.94 10.52
CA VAL A 103 -34.27 -29.79 10.48
C VAL A 103 -33.86 -31.26 10.54
N ARG A 104 -34.81 -32.13 10.91
CA ARG A 104 -34.61 -33.59 10.93
C ARG A 104 -35.57 -34.26 9.98
N LEU A 105 -35.10 -35.31 9.32
CA LEU A 105 -35.92 -36.17 8.48
C LEU A 105 -35.75 -37.65 8.90
N PRO A 106 -36.77 -38.50 8.75
CA PRO A 106 -36.63 -39.94 8.96
C PRO A 106 -35.57 -40.53 8.03
N ALA A 107 -34.78 -41.50 8.49
CA ALA A 107 -33.70 -42.08 7.67
C ALA A 107 -34.23 -42.81 6.43
N GLU A 108 -35.46 -43.34 6.49
CA GLU A 108 -36.08 -44.14 5.43
C GLU A 108 -36.51 -43.32 4.22
N VAL A 109 -36.40 -41.98 4.27
CA VAL A 109 -36.71 -41.12 3.13
C VAL A 109 -35.57 -41.12 2.09
N LEU A 110 -34.35 -41.47 2.49
CA LEU A 110 -33.16 -41.40 1.63
C LEU A 110 -32.74 -42.79 1.12
N ASP A 111 -32.88 -43.01 -0.19
CA ASP A 111 -32.25 -44.14 -0.88
C ASP A 111 -30.87 -43.70 -1.42
N LEU A 112 -29.80 -44.14 -0.74
CA LEU A 112 -28.41 -43.79 -1.07
C LEU A 112 -27.69 -44.97 -1.74
N HIS A 113 -27.09 -44.72 -2.90
CA HIS A 113 -26.19 -45.64 -3.59
C HIS A 113 -24.82 -44.99 -3.85
N VAL A 114 -23.75 -45.76 -3.65
CA VAL A 114 -22.38 -45.30 -3.89
C VAL A 114 -21.64 -46.29 -4.79
N ASP A 115 -21.06 -45.79 -5.87
CA ASP A 115 -20.33 -46.62 -6.84
C ASP A 115 -19.13 -47.30 -6.18
N GLY A 116 -19.05 -48.63 -6.32
CA GLY A 116 -18.04 -49.48 -5.69
C GLY A 116 -18.39 -49.95 -4.28
N VAL A 117 -19.45 -49.42 -3.65
CA VAL A 117 -19.96 -49.86 -2.34
C VAL A 117 -21.33 -50.52 -2.46
N GLY A 118 -22.19 -50.01 -3.34
CA GLY A 118 -23.58 -50.43 -3.53
C GLY A 118 -24.56 -49.58 -2.72
N THR A 119 -25.73 -50.15 -2.41
CA THR A 119 -26.74 -49.52 -1.55
C THR A 119 -26.18 -49.31 -0.14
N VAL A 120 -26.37 -48.11 0.41
CA VAL A 120 -25.90 -47.70 1.73
C VAL A 120 -27.08 -47.71 2.71
N PRO A 121 -27.32 -48.81 3.47
CA PRO A 121 -28.37 -48.84 4.47
C PRO A 121 -28.07 -47.88 5.64
N LEU A 122 -29.10 -47.17 6.09
CA LEU A 122 -29.06 -46.29 7.26
C LEU A 122 -29.68 -46.98 8.49
N PRO A 123 -29.12 -46.81 9.71
CA PRO A 123 -27.90 -46.06 10.04
C PRO A 123 -26.61 -46.71 9.52
N VAL A 124 -25.61 -45.89 9.19
CA VAL A 124 -24.29 -46.33 8.74
C VAL A 124 -23.56 -47.02 9.89
N ARG A 125 -23.25 -48.31 9.70
CA ARG A 125 -22.50 -49.13 10.67
C ARG A 125 -21.03 -49.28 10.28
N ALA A 126 -20.17 -49.59 11.25
CA ALA A 126 -18.72 -49.67 11.07
C ALA A 126 -18.22 -50.51 9.87
N PRO A 127 -18.81 -51.69 9.54
CA PRO A 127 -18.39 -52.44 8.34
C PRO A 127 -18.65 -51.68 7.04
N LEU A 128 -19.75 -50.93 6.95
CA LEU A 128 -20.12 -50.13 5.79
C LEU A 128 -19.30 -48.84 5.72
N ALA A 129 -19.08 -48.16 6.85
CA ALA A 129 -18.21 -46.99 6.92
C ALA A 129 -16.80 -47.29 6.39
N ARG A 130 -16.22 -48.45 6.78
CA ARG A 130 -14.92 -48.89 6.24
C ARG A 130 -14.92 -49.10 4.73
N LYS A 131 -16.02 -49.56 4.15
CA LYS A 131 -16.16 -49.67 2.68
C LYS A 131 -16.24 -48.29 2.02
N LEU A 132 -16.95 -47.35 2.63
CA LEU A 132 -17.01 -45.97 2.14
C LEU A 132 -15.63 -45.31 2.19
N VAL A 133 -14.85 -45.50 3.27
CA VAL A 133 -13.46 -45.05 3.35
C VAL A 133 -12.58 -45.67 2.27
N ALA A 134 -12.72 -46.98 2.03
CA ALA A 134 -11.95 -47.62 0.97
C ALA A 134 -12.33 -47.14 -0.45
N ALA A 135 -13.53 -46.57 -0.60
CA ALA A 135 -14.03 -46.00 -1.85
C ALA A 135 -13.76 -44.50 -1.98
N SER A 136 -13.30 -43.83 -0.92
CA SER A 136 -13.04 -42.40 -0.89
C SER A 136 -11.59 -42.05 -1.20
N THR A 137 -11.34 -40.79 -1.52
CA THR A 137 -10.01 -40.18 -1.61
C THR A 137 -9.84 -39.14 -0.50
N PRO A 138 -8.61 -38.85 -0.04
CA PRO A 138 -8.38 -37.72 0.85
C PRO A 138 -8.97 -36.44 0.27
N ALA A 139 -9.73 -35.71 1.09
CA ALA A 139 -10.34 -34.46 0.68
C ALA A 139 -9.31 -33.33 0.61
N HIS A 140 -9.45 -32.44 -0.37
CA HIS A 140 -8.59 -31.26 -0.51
C HIS A 140 -9.24 -30.05 0.18
N PHE A 141 -8.47 -29.01 0.50
CA PHE A 141 -9.03 -27.72 0.92
C PHE A 141 -8.43 -26.59 0.05
N GLY A 142 -9.16 -25.47 -0.05
CA GLY A 142 -8.73 -24.29 -0.78
C GLY A 142 -7.97 -23.31 0.11
N ARG A 143 -6.85 -22.75 -0.37
CA ARG A 143 -6.17 -21.59 0.22
C ARG A 143 -5.94 -20.56 -0.88
N GLY A 144 -6.82 -19.57 -0.99
CA GLY A 144 -6.84 -18.67 -2.14
C GLY A 144 -7.17 -19.44 -3.43
N GLU A 145 -6.29 -19.38 -4.43
CA GLU A 145 -6.42 -20.12 -5.70
C GLU A 145 -5.87 -21.57 -5.64
N ASP A 146 -5.15 -21.94 -4.58
CA ASP A 146 -4.48 -23.24 -4.48
C ASP A 146 -5.39 -24.31 -3.84
N THR A 147 -5.40 -25.51 -4.44
CA THR A 147 -6.01 -26.71 -3.86
C THR A 147 -4.93 -27.56 -3.20
N LEU A 148 -4.91 -27.61 -1.86
CA LEU A 148 -3.83 -28.24 -1.08
C LEU A 148 -4.31 -29.48 -0.30
N LEU A 149 -3.38 -30.40 -0.06
CA LEU A 149 -3.54 -31.55 0.84
C LEU A 149 -2.71 -31.29 2.11
N ASP A 150 -3.39 -30.92 3.19
CA ASP A 150 -2.80 -30.77 4.52
C ASP A 150 -3.75 -31.39 5.55
N ALA A 151 -3.35 -32.53 6.11
CA ALA A 151 -4.14 -33.27 7.09
C ALA A 151 -4.27 -32.54 8.44
N SER A 152 -3.47 -31.49 8.69
CA SER A 152 -3.66 -30.62 9.86
C SER A 152 -4.80 -29.62 9.69
N VAL A 153 -5.22 -29.35 8.46
CA VAL A 153 -6.35 -28.45 8.13
C VAL A 153 -7.60 -29.27 7.84
N ARG A 154 -7.49 -30.30 7.00
CA ARG A 154 -8.63 -31.14 6.60
C ARG A 154 -8.20 -32.60 6.51
N ASP A 155 -8.67 -33.42 7.44
CA ASP A 155 -8.51 -34.87 7.39
C ASP A 155 -9.88 -35.53 7.29
N THR A 156 -10.28 -35.91 6.07
CA THR A 156 -11.52 -36.62 5.81
C THR A 156 -11.46 -37.37 4.49
N GLY A 157 -12.24 -38.46 4.38
CA GLY A 157 -12.44 -39.16 3.12
C GLY A 157 -13.60 -38.54 2.34
N GLU A 158 -13.37 -38.20 1.07
CA GLU A 158 -14.34 -37.62 0.15
C GLU A 158 -14.68 -38.57 -1.01
N ILE A 159 -15.96 -38.69 -1.32
CA ILE A 159 -16.48 -39.33 -2.52
C ILE A 159 -17.22 -38.26 -3.33
N THR A 160 -16.80 -38.11 -4.59
CA THR A 160 -17.30 -37.09 -5.51
C THR A 160 -18.75 -37.35 -5.95
N PRO A 161 -19.52 -36.30 -6.32
CA PRO A 161 -20.94 -36.42 -6.64
C PRO A 161 -21.29 -37.40 -7.76
N ASP A 162 -20.42 -37.54 -8.76
CA ASP A 162 -20.60 -38.44 -9.91
C ASP A 162 -20.68 -39.92 -9.52
N ARG A 163 -20.20 -40.26 -8.31
CA ARG A 163 -20.22 -41.63 -7.75
C ARG A 163 -21.32 -41.84 -6.72
N VAL A 164 -22.17 -40.85 -6.48
CA VAL A 164 -23.22 -40.88 -5.47
C VAL A 164 -24.57 -40.68 -6.14
N THR A 165 -25.47 -41.64 -5.97
CA THR A 165 -26.85 -41.52 -6.44
C THR A 165 -27.79 -41.40 -5.24
N LEU A 166 -28.55 -40.30 -5.20
CA LEU A 166 -29.63 -40.05 -4.25
C LEU A 166 -30.96 -40.27 -4.97
N ALA A 167 -31.69 -41.32 -4.60
CA ALA A 167 -32.90 -41.75 -5.29
C ALA A 167 -34.14 -41.73 -4.37
N GLY A 168 -35.31 -41.86 -5.00
CA GLY A 168 -36.60 -42.00 -4.33
C GLY A 168 -37.42 -40.71 -4.28
N ASP A 169 -38.70 -40.80 -4.64
CA ASP A 169 -39.64 -39.67 -4.62
C ASP A 169 -39.78 -39.05 -3.22
N ARG A 170 -39.59 -39.88 -2.17
CA ARG A 170 -39.63 -39.44 -0.77
C ARG A 170 -38.46 -38.53 -0.41
N TRP A 171 -37.26 -38.81 -0.94
CA TRP A 171 -36.09 -37.95 -0.73
C TRP A 171 -36.31 -36.59 -1.38
N GLN A 172 -36.78 -36.56 -2.63
CA GLN A 172 -37.01 -35.32 -3.36
C GLN A 172 -38.07 -34.45 -2.67
N ALA A 173 -39.21 -35.04 -2.28
CA ALA A 173 -40.25 -34.32 -1.56
C ALA A 173 -39.77 -33.83 -0.18
N GLY A 174 -39.10 -34.69 0.59
CA GLY A 174 -38.59 -34.35 1.91
C GLY A 174 -37.48 -33.29 1.90
N LEU A 175 -36.59 -33.34 0.90
CA LEU A 175 -35.55 -32.34 0.72
C LEU A 175 -36.15 -30.98 0.32
N ALA A 176 -37.15 -30.95 -0.56
CA ALA A 176 -37.81 -29.71 -0.95
C ALA A 176 -38.51 -29.03 0.25
N GLU A 177 -39.26 -29.78 1.07
CA GLU A 177 -39.90 -29.26 2.28
C GLU A 177 -38.87 -28.79 3.33
N ALA A 178 -37.77 -29.54 3.47
CA ALA A 178 -36.65 -29.17 4.33
C ALA A 178 -35.99 -27.87 3.86
N LEU A 179 -35.73 -27.70 2.56
CA LEU A 179 -35.16 -26.49 1.99
C LEU A 179 -36.10 -25.29 2.18
N GLU A 180 -37.41 -25.45 1.99
CA GLU A 180 -38.39 -24.38 2.25
C GLU A 180 -38.31 -23.93 3.72
N THR A 181 -38.33 -24.89 4.65
CA THR A 181 -38.25 -24.62 6.10
C THR A 181 -36.92 -23.98 6.50
N LEU A 182 -35.81 -24.51 6.01
CA LEU A 182 -34.46 -24.00 6.29
C LEU A 182 -34.30 -22.60 5.71
N GLY A 183 -34.73 -22.37 4.47
CA GLY A 183 -34.70 -21.07 3.82
C GLY A 183 -35.52 -20.03 4.57
N THR A 184 -36.74 -20.36 5.04
CA THR A 184 -37.53 -19.45 5.90
C THR A 184 -36.77 -19.06 7.17
N ARG A 185 -36.10 -20.02 7.84
CA ARG A 185 -35.34 -19.75 9.07
C ARG A 185 -34.06 -18.94 8.86
N LEU A 186 -33.44 -19.10 7.70
CA LEU A 186 -32.30 -18.28 7.27
C LEU A 186 -32.73 -16.87 6.83
N GLY A 187 -34.02 -16.64 6.55
CA GLY A 187 -34.50 -15.38 6.01
C GLY A 187 -34.39 -15.27 4.48
N ILE A 188 -34.24 -16.39 3.78
CA ILE A 188 -34.19 -16.42 2.32
C ILE A 188 -35.60 -16.17 1.76
N ARG A 189 -35.72 -15.19 0.85
CA ARG A 189 -36.98 -14.87 0.20
C ARG A 189 -37.38 -15.95 -0.81
N ASP A 190 -38.67 -16.27 -0.81
CA ASP A 190 -39.28 -17.33 -1.62
C ASP A 190 -38.48 -18.64 -1.61
N PRO A 191 -38.33 -19.28 -0.43
CA PRO A 191 -37.47 -20.45 -0.26
C PRO A 191 -37.95 -21.68 -1.04
N ARG A 192 -39.14 -21.63 -1.67
CA ARG A 192 -39.64 -22.65 -2.61
C ARG A 192 -38.83 -22.74 -3.90
N ARG A 193 -38.06 -21.70 -4.20
CA ARG A 193 -37.16 -21.63 -5.36
C ARG A 193 -35.76 -22.15 -5.07
N LEU A 194 -35.53 -22.67 -3.87
CA LEU A 194 -34.25 -23.28 -3.50
C LEU A 194 -34.12 -24.66 -4.13
N ARG A 195 -32.95 -24.90 -4.71
CA ARG A 195 -32.51 -26.23 -5.16
C ARG A 195 -31.20 -26.60 -4.48
N ALA A 196 -31.00 -27.88 -4.21
CA ALA A 196 -29.75 -28.38 -3.63
C ALA A 196 -28.99 -29.21 -4.67
N GLU A 197 -27.71 -28.90 -4.85
CA GLU A 197 -26.80 -29.62 -5.73
C GLU A 197 -25.75 -30.34 -4.88
N LEU A 198 -25.63 -31.67 -5.04
CA LEU A 198 -24.70 -32.47 -4.25
C LEU A 198 -23.26 -32.05 -4.54
N HIS A 199 -22.53 -31.72 -3.50
CA HIS A 199 -21.11 -31.35 -3.58
C HIS A 199 -20.19 -32.52 -3.22
N ALA A 200 -20.46 -33.26 -2.14
CA ALA A 200 -19.66 -34.41 -1.75
C ALA A 200 -20.36 -35.34 -0.75
N LEU A 201 -19.90 -36.58 -0.67
CA LEU A 201 -20.11 -37.48 0.47
C LEU A 201 -18.81 -37.59 1.28
N LEU A 202 -18.87 -37.21 2.55
CA LEU A 202 -17.73 -37.14 3.47
C LEU A 202 -17.81 -38.23 4.54
N VAL A 203 -16.69 -38.86 4.84
CA VAL A 203 -16.55 -39.93 5.85
C VAL A 203 -15.40 -39.60 6.78
N TYR A 204 -15.70 -39.48 8.07
CA TYR A 204 -14.76 -39.19 9.14
C TYR A 204 -14.68 -40.39 10.10
N GLY A 205 -13.47 -40.92 10.28
CA GLY A 205 -13.10 -41.88 11.31
C GLY A 205 -12.46 -41.20 12.50
N LYS A 206 -11.86 -42.00 13.39
CA LYS A 206 -11.21 -41.49 14.61
C LYS A 206 -10.15 -40.42 14.30
N ASP A 207 -10.13 -39.36 15.08
CA ASP A 207 -9.21 -38.20 15.05
C ASP A 207 -9.32 -37.31 13.79
N GLN A 208 -10.10 -37.73 12.78
CA GLN A 208 -10.39 -36.96 11.57
C GLN A 208 -11.30 -35.76 11.88
N HIS A 209 -11.04 -34.63 11.21
CA HIS A 209 -11.62 -33.32 11.49
C HIS A 209 -11.56 -32.39 10.26
N PHE A 210 -12.17 -31.21 10.38
CA PHE A 210 -11.94 -30.10 9.45
C PHE A 210 -11.85 -28.82 10.28
N ALA A 211 -10.68 -28.19 10.29
CA ALA A 211 -10.39 -26.96 11.01
C ALA A 211 -11.33 -25.80 10.62
N PRO A 212 -11.44 -24.74 11.45
CA PRO A 212 -12.27 -23.57 11.17
C PRO A 212 -12.00 -22.94 9.80
N HIS A 213 -13.02 -22.86 8.95
CA HIS A 213 -12.96 -22.30 7.60
C HIS A 213 -14.30 -21.66 7.19
N GLN A 214 -14.29 -20.89 6.09
CA GLN A 214 -15.50 -20.44 5.39
C GLN A 214 -15.62 -21.19 4.06
N ASP A 215 -16.84 -21.34 3.55
CA ASP A 215 -17.07 -21.94 2.24
C ASP A 215 -16.88 -20.90 1.14
N SER A 216 -16.21 -21.29 0.06
CA SER A 216 -16.23 -20.51 -1.17
C SER A 216 -17.55 -20.72 -1.91
N GLU A 217 -18.13 -19.63 -2.43
CA GLU A 217 -19.31 -19.70 -3.30
C GLU A 217 -18.90 -20.33 -4.64
N LYS A 218 -19.21 -21.62 -4.83
CA LYS A 218 -18.80 -22.42 -6.01
C LYS A 218 -19.66 -22.19 -7.25
N HIS A 219 -20.80 -21.52 -7.09
CA HIS A 219 -21.75 -21.24 -8.15
C HIS A 219 -22.37 -19.86 -7.93
N ASP A 220 -22.57 -19.09 -8.99
CA ASP A 220 -23.09 -17.71 -8.92
C ASP A 220 -24.47 -17.61 -8.25
N ALA A 221 -25.22 -18.71 -8.24
CA ALA A 221 -26.54 -18.83 -7.62
C ALA A 221 -26.53 -19.36 -6.18
N MET A 222 -25.36 -19.67 -5.62
CA MET A 222 -25.26 -20.24 -4.28
C MET A 222 -25.59 -19.20 -3.21
N VAL A 223 -26.51 -19.57 -2.31
CA VAL A 223 -26.95 -18.71 -1.21
C VAL A 223 -26.75 -19.35 0.16
N ALA A 224 -26.54 -20.66 0.23
CA ALA A 224 -26.26 -21.39 1.47
C ALA A 224 -25.51 -22.70 1.21
N THR A 225 -24.88 -23.23 2.25
CA THR A 225 -24.39 -24.62 2.31
C THR A 225 -25.39 -25.46 3.10
N LEU A 226 -25.67 -26.68 2.63
CA LEU A 226 -26.46 -27.67 3.35
C LEU A 226 -25.62 -28.90 3.68
N VAL A 227 -25.54 -29.25 4.96
CA VAL A 227 -24.90 -30.47 5.47
C VAL A 227 -25.98 -31.44 5.94
N VAL A 228 -26.03 -32.63 5.36
CA VAL A 228 -26.94 -33.71 5.74
C VAL A 228 -26.12 -34.80 6.44
N MET A 229 -26.12 -34.79 7.76
CA MET A 229 -25.48 -35.82 8.57
C MET A 229 -26.30 -37.11 8.53
N LEU A 230 -25.67 -38.20 8.08
CA LEU A 230 -26.31 -39.51 7.97
C LEU A 230 -26.35 -40.19 9.34
N PRO A 231 -27.45 -40.91 9.66
CA PRO A 231 -27.58 -41.56 10.94
C PRO A 231 -26.46 -42.56 11.20
N SER A 232 -25.74 -42.39 12.31
CA SER A 232 -24.60 -43.24 12.67
C SER A 232 -24.28 -43.14 14.17
N SER A 233 -23.60 -44.15 14.71
CA SER A 233 -23.13 -44.14 16.10
C SER A 233 -21.69 -43.62 16.16
N HIS A 234 -21.50 -42.40 16.67
CA HIS A 234 -20.19 -41.80 16.90
C HIS A 234 -20.21 -40.85 18.10
N SER A 235 -19.03 -40.52 18.62
CA SER A 235 -18.81 -39.41 19.56
C SER A 235 -17.73 -38.48 19.02
N GLY A 236 -17.83 -37.18 19.27
CA GLY A 236 -17.06 -36.18 18.51
C GLY A 236 -17.68 -35.97 17.12
N GLY A 237 -17.02 -35.19 16.25
CA GLY A 237 -17.54 -34.92 14.91
C GLY A 237 -18.70 -33.92 14.87
N GLU A 238 -18.88 -33.14 15.94
CA GLU A 238 -19.87 -32.07 15.97
C GLU A 238 -19.55 -31.01 14.91
N LEU A 239 -20.58 -30.48 14.24
CA LEU A 239 -20.44 -29.34 13.33
C LEU A 239 -20.64 -28.06 14.13
N LEU A 240 -19.61 -27.23 14.23
CA LEU A 240 -19.70 -25.89 14.81
C LEU A 240 -19.90 -24.88 13.68
N VAL A 241 -20.90 -24.01 13.82
CA VAL A 241 -21.11 -22.86 12.93
C VAL A 241 -21.10 -21.60 13.79
N SER A 242 -20.17 -20.68 13.49
CA SER A 242 -20.05 -19.39 14.16
C SER A 242 -20.98 -18.35 13.53
N ASP A 243 -21.65 -17.58 14.39
CA ASP A 243 -22.70 -16.60 14.09
C ASP A 243 -22.51 -15.39 15.02
N GLN A 244 -22.07 -14.24 14.49
CA GLN A 244 -22.07 -12.94 15.19
C GLN A 244 -21.50 -12.98 16.62
N GLY A 245 -20.34 -13.61 16.80
CA GLY A 245 -19.67 -13.75 18.10
C GLY A 245 -20.20 -14.89 18.99
N ASN A 246 -21.09 -15.75 18.48
CA ASN A 246 -21.54 -16.98 19.15
C ASN A 246 -21.28 -18.19 18.26
N SER A 247 -21.18 -19.40 18.83
CA SER A 247 -21.05 -20.64 18.06
C SER A 247 -22.19 -21.61 18.38
N LYS A 248 -22.82 -22.13 17.32
CA LYS A 248 -23.86 -23.16 17.43
C LYS A 248 -23.27 -24.53 17.12
N VAL A 249 -23.51 -25.48 18.03
CA VAL A 249 -23.06 -26.86 17.91
C VAL A 249 -24.19 -27.74 17.39
N TYR A 250 -23.98 -28.38 16.24
CA TYR A 250 -24.92 -29.33 15.65
C TYR A 250 -24.41 -30.76 15.76
N THR A 251 -25.26 -31.65 16.26
CA THR A 251 -24.94 -33.07 16.46
C THR A 251 -25.73 -33.96 15.51
N GLY A 252 -25.07 -35.01 15.03
CA GLY A 252 -25.71 -36.08 14.28
C GLY A 252 -26.73 -36.86 15.12
N SER A 253 -27.58 -37.63 14.45
CA SER A 253 -28.51 -38.56 15.09
C SER A 253 -28.08 -40.00 14.84
N THR A 254 -28.50 -40.92 15.69
CA THR A 254 -28.28 -42.37 15.46
C THR A 254 -29.37 -42.98 14.59
N TYR A 255 -30.51 -42.29 14.41
CA TYR A 255 -31.70 -42.84 13.74
C TYR A 255 -32.30 -41.93 12.67
N GLU A 256 -31.98 -40.64 12.67
CA GLU A 256 -32.57 -39.65 11.77
C GLU A 256 -31.49 -38.96 10.94
N LEU A 257 -31.88 -38.38 9.81
CA LEU A 257 -31.04 -37.45 9.07
C LEU A 257 -31.07 -36.11 9.82
N THR A 258 -29.90 -35.52 10.06
CA THR A 258 -29.79 -34.14 10.57
C THR A 258 -29.36 -33.25 9.44
N LEU A 259 -30.24 -32.35 8.99
CA LEU A 259 -29.99 -31.38 7.93
C LEU A 259 -29.68 -30.03 8.58
N VAL A 260 -28.51 -29.46 8.28
CA VAL A 260 -28.09 -28.15 8.76
C VAL A 260 -27.77 -27.27 7.58
N ALA A 261 -28.44 -26.12 7.45
CA ALA A 261 -28.12 -25.12 6.44
C ALA A 261 -27.56 -23.87 7.10
N PHE A 262 -26.58 -23.23 6.47
CA PHE A 262 -25.95 -22.00 6.93
C PHE A 262 -25.44 -21.17 5.74
N TYR A 263 -25.22 -19.87 5.94
CA TYR A 263 -24.67 -19.02 4.89
C TYR A 263 -23.20 -19.36 4.59
N PRO A 264 -22.72 -19.27 3.33
CA PRO A 264 -21.37 -19.72 2.97
C PRO A 264 -20.25 -18.95 3.69
N ASP A 265 -20.52 -17.69 4.00
CA ASP A 265 -19.65 -16.77 4.75
C ASP A 265 -19.62 -17.04 6.27
N CYS A 266 -20.40 -17.99 6.78
CA CYS A 266 -20.25 -18.44 8.16
C CYS A 266 -18.97 -19.27 8.33
N ARG A 267 -18.15 -18.89 9.31
CA ARG A 267 -17.02 -19.73 9.74
C ARG A 267 -17.56 -20.98 10.41
N HIS A 268 -17.05 -22.15 10.03
CA HIS A 268 -17.51 -23.42 10.55
C HIS A 268 -16.37 -24.46 10.61
N GLU A 269 -16.53 -25.45 11.47
CA GLU A 269 -15.59 -26.54 11.65
C GLU A 269 -16.28 -27.87 11.96
N VAL A 270 -15.55 -28.96 11.74
CA VAL A 270 -15.95 -30.30 12.19
C VAL A 270 -14.94 -30.76 13.23
N LEU A 271 -15.39 -30.85 14.49
CA LEU A 271 -14.54 -31.28 15.60
C LEU A 271 -14.02 -32.71 15.41
N PRO A 272 -12.87 -33.07 16.00
CA PRO A 272 -12.33 -34.42 15.90
C PRO A 272 -13.32 -35.50 16.35
N VAL A 273 -13.49 -36.53 15.52
CA VAL A 273 -14.27 -37.72 15.88
C VAL A 273 -13.50 -38.54 16.91
N ARG A 274 -14.06 -38.70 18.11
CA ARG A 274 -13.44 -39.44 19.22
C ARG A 274 -13.65 -40.95 19.11
N SER A 275 -14.83 -41.37 18.62
CA SER A 275 -15.14 -42.78 18.36
C SER A 275 -16.22 -42.94 17.30
N GLY A 276 -16.24 -44.08 16.61
CA GLY A 276 -17.23 -44.36 15.57
C GLY A 276 -16.87 -43.75 14.22
N TRP A 277 -17.89 -43.50 13.40
CA TRP A 277 -17.75 -42.92 12.06
C TRP A 277 -18.85 -41.89 11.82
N ARG A 278 -18.47 -40.65 11.48
CA ARG A 278 -19.39 -39.61 11.04
C ARG A 278 -19.44 -39.61 9.53
N THR A 279 -20.64 -39.71 8.95
CA THR A 279 -20.84 -39.64 7.50
C THR A 279 -21.81 -38.51 7.17
N ALA A 280 -21.49 -37.67 6.19
CA ALA A 280 -22.33 -36.53 5.82
C ALA A 280 -22.33 -36.28 4.32
N LEU A 281 -23.47 -35.86 3.76
CA LEU A 281 -23.56 -35.29 2.42
C LEU A 281 -23.49 -33.77 2.53
N THR A 282 -22.74 -33.11 1.65
CA THR A 282 -22.69 -31.64 1.55
C THR A 282 -23.31 -31.21 0.24
N PHE A 283 -24.07 -30.12 0.26
CA PHE A 283 -24.77 -29.58 -0.91
C PHE A 283 -24.55 -28.07 -1.01
N ASN A 284 -24.43 -27.58 -2.25
CA ASN A 284 -24.58 -26.17 -2.55
C ASN A 284 -26.08 -25.89 -2.69
N VAL A 285 -26.61 -24.95 -1.88
CA VAL A 285 -28.00 -24.52 -1.99
C VAL A 285 -28.06 -23.29 -2.89
N LEU A 286 -28.84 -23.39 -3.95
CA LEU A 286 -28.88 -22.45 -5.05
C LEU A 286 -30.27 -21.82 -5.12
N LEU A 287 -30.33 -20.51 -5.33
CA LEU A 287 -31.56 -19.75 -5.49
C LEU A 287 -31.75 -19.37 -6.96
N ASP A 288 -32.78 -19.92 -7.59
CA ASP A 288 -33.15 -19.56 -8.96
C ASP A 288 -33.81 -18.16 -8.97
N GLU A 289 -33.34 -17.27 -9.87
CA GLU A 289 -33.66 -15.82 -10.01
C GLU A 289 -34.38 -15.18 -8.80
N PRO A 290 -33.70 -14.44 -7.90
CA PRO A 290 -34.37 -13.88 -6.73
C PRO A 290 -35.53 -12.94 -7.13
N PRO A 291 -36.68 -12.98 -6.43
CA PRO A 291 -37.75 -12.00 -6.65
C PRO A 291 -37.26 -10.59 -6.25
N GLU A 292 -37.74 -9.58 -6.97
CA GLU A 292 -37.42 -8.20 -6.62
C GLU A 292 -37.98 -7.84 -5.24
N ALA A 293 -37.17 -7.13 -4.48
CA ALA A 293 -37.47 -6.81 -3.10
C ALA A 293 -38.27 -5.52 -3.01
N GLU A 294 -39.55 -5.61 -2.61
CA GLU A 294 -40.32 -4.42 -2.27
C GLU A 294 -39.77 -3.78 -0.99
N PRO A 295 -39.63 -2.44 -0.94
CA PRO A 295 -39.14 -1.73 0.24
C PRO A 295 -40.18 -1.82 1.36
N ALA A 296 -39.87 -2.61 2.39
CA ALA A 296 -40.61 -2.62 3.64
C ALA A 296 -39.93 -1.66 4.63
N GLY A 297 -40.67 -0.70 5.20
CA GLY A 297 -40.17 0.22 6.21
C GLY A 297 -40.43 1.70 5.92
N PRO A 298 -39.87 2.61 6.74
CA PRO A 298 -40.17 4.03 6.69
C PRO A 298 -39.33 4.75 5.61
N VAL A 299 -39.64 4.52 4.33
CA VAL A 299 -38.94 5.10 3.17
C VAL A 299 -38.79 6.63 3.32
N ASP A 300 -39.85 7.34 3.71
CA ASP A 300 -39.83 8.80 3.89
C ASP A 300 -38.83 9.26 4.96
N GLN A 301 -38.68 8.50 6.05
CA GLN A 301 -37.75 8.82 7.14
C GLN A 301 -36.30 8.59 6.70
N VAL A 302 -36.04 7.48 6.00
CA VAL A 302 -34.71 7.19 5.42
C VAL A 302 -34.35 8.26 4.38
N THR A 303 -35.30 8.65 3.54
CA THR A 303 -35.13 9.74 2.54
C THR A 303 -34.74 11.06 3.21
N ALA A 304 -35.41 11.43 4.30
CA ALA A 304 -35.08 12.63 5.05
C ALA A 304 -33.67 12.59 5.67
N LEU A 305 -33.26 11.44 6.22
CA LEU A 305 -31.93 11.24 6.79
C LEU A 305 -30.82 11.27 5.72
N LEU A 306 -31.06 10.71 4.54
CA LEU A 306 -30.13 10.80 3.41
C LEU A 306 -29.94 12.26 2.97
N ARG A 307 -31.03 13.03 2.84
CA ARG A 307 -30.93 14.46 2.51
C ARG A 307 -30.18 15.24 3.59
N GLU A 308 -30.53 15.04 4.86
CA GLU A 308 -29.85 15.69 5.98
C GLU A 308 -28.35 15.37 5.99
N HIS A 309 -27.97 14.12 5.67
CA HIS A 309 -26.57 13.71 5.61
C HIS A 309 -25.78 14.48 4.55
N PHE A 310 -26.30 14.59 3.32
CA PHE A 310 -25.63 15.29 2.23
C PHE A 310 -25.75 16.83 2.30
N ASP A 311 -26.69 17.36 3.08
CA ASP A 311 -26.83 18.81 3.30
C ASP A 311 -26.03 19.33 4.50
N THR A 312 -25.49 18.45 5.36
CA THR A 312 -24.84 18.84 6.62
C THR A 312 -23.32 18.81 6.50
N PRO A 313 -22.62 19.97 6.64
CA PRO A 313 -21.17 20.06 6.72
C PRO A 313 -20.58 19.20 7.85
N VAL A 314 -19.44 18.58 7.59
CA VAL A 314 -18.73 17.78 8.59
C VAL A 314 -17.99 18.69 9.58
N ARG A 315 -18.16 18.41 10.89
CA ARG A 315 -17.49 19.15 11.96
C ARG A 315 -16.21 18.45 12.40
N LEU A 316 -15.07 19.00 12.02
CA LEU A 316 -13.76 18.49 12.41
C LEU A 316 -13.50 18.71 13.92
N SER A 317 -13.09 17.66 14.65
CA SER A 317 -12.90 17.70 16.11
C SER A 317 -11.80 18.68 16.58
N TYR A 318 -10.85 19.01 15.69
CA TYR A 318 -9.73 19.94 15.97
C TYR A 318 -9.67 21.15 15.02
N GLY A 319 -10.71 21.39 14.21
CA GLY A 319 -10.77 22.50 13.24
C GLY A 319 -11.58 23.71 13.72
N THR A 320 -11.24 24.91 13.24
CA THR A 320 -12.07 26.13 13.41
C THR A 320 -13.02 26.36 12.23
N LYS A 321 -13.05 25.45 11.25
CA LYS A 321 -13.91 25.49 10.07
C LYS A 321 -14.59 24.13 9.89
N ASP A 322 -15.88 24.17 9.58
CA ASP A 322 -16.62 23.03 9.04
C ASP A 322 -16.03 22.68 7.66
N SER A 323 -15.91 21.38 7.34
CA SER A 323 -15.55 20.93 5.99
C SER A 323 -16.81 20.81 5.12
N ASP A 324 -16.61 20.61 3.81
CA ASP A 324 -17.73 20.43 2.89
C ASP A 324 -18.59 19.21 3.31
N PRO A 325 -19.89 19.20 2.95
CA PRO A 325 -20.73 18.03 3.19
C PRO A 325 -20.17 16.77 2.51
N PRO A 326 -20.46 15.57 3.05
CA PRO A 326 -20.05 14.30 2.44
C PRO A 326 -20.53 14.18 0.99
N GLN A 327 -19.73 13.58 0.12
CA GLN A 327 -20.11 13.41 -1.30
C GLN A 327 -20.82 12.07 -1.56
N ARG A 328 -20.70 11.13 -0.62
CA ARG A 328 -21.19 9.75 -0.72
C ARG A 328 -21.44 9.17 0.67
N LEU A 329 -22.23 8.10 0.70
CA LEU A 329 -22.50 7.32 1.90
C LEU A 329 -22.52 5.83 1.55
N ALA A 330 -21.63 5.05 2.17
CA ALA A 330 -21.65 3.60 2.12
C ALA A 330 -22.43 3.05 3.32
N VAL A 331 -23.58 2.43 3.05
CA VAL A 331 -24.33 1.66 4.03
C VAL A 331 -23.82 0.22 4.00
N LEU A 332 -23.06 -0.17 5.03
CA LEU A 332 -22.47 -1.51 5.12
C LEU A 332 -23.54 -2.58 5.38
N LEU A 333 -23.37 -3.72 4.72
CA LEU A 333 -24.19 -4.92 4.83
C LEU A 333 -23.54 -5.93 5.78
N ASP A 334 -24.29 -6.88 6.34
CA ASP A 334 -23.78 -7.78 7.38
C ASP A 334 -23.03 -8.99 6.82
N HIS A 335 -23.28 -9.32 5.56
CA HIS A 335 -22.73 -10.50 4.92
C HIS A 335 -21.58 -10.19 3.96
N GLU A 336 -20.74 -11.20 3.75
CA GLU A 336 -19.82 -11.26 2.62
C GLU A 336 -20.58 -11.75 1.38
N TYR A 337 -20.22 -11.20 0.22
CA TYR A 337 -20.84 -11.56 -1.06
C TYR A 337 -19.77 -11.79 -2.12
N SER A 338 -19.94 -12.79 -2.97
CA SER A 338 -19.25 -12.78 -4.26
C SER A 338 -19.74 -11.60 -5.11
N ARG A 339 -18.87 -11.06 -5.97
CA ARG A 339 -19.21 -9.95 -6.89
C ARG A 339 -20.47 -10.27 -7.70
N ARG A 340 -20.57 -11.50 -8.22
CA ARG A 340 -21.73 -11.95 -9.01
C ARG A 340 -23.00 -12.16 -8.18
N GLY A 341 -22.88 -12.71 -6.97
CA GLY A 341 -24.01 -12.84 -6.05
C GLY A 341 -24.60 -11.47 -5.70
N LEU A 342 -23.73 -10.49 -5.45
CA LEU A 342 -24.09 -9.11 -5.17
C LEU A 342 -24.78 -8.44 -6.38
N THR A 343 -24.20 -8.51 -7.59
CA THR A 343 -24.84 -7.94 -8.81
C THR A 343 -26.19 -8.56 -9.10
N ALA A 344 -26.36 -9.86 -8.86
CA ALA A 344 -27.60 -10.58 -9.14
C ALA A 344 -28.68 -10.38 -8.07
N GLY A 345 -28.45 -9.54 -7.05
CA GLY A 345 -29.42 -9.27 -5.99
C GLY A 345 -29.66 -10.46 -5.06
N ARG A 346 -28.73 -11.42 -4.98
CA ARG A 346 -28.83 -12.60 -4.09
C ARG A 346 -28.36 -12.24 -2.67
N LEU A 347 -29.03 -11.26 -2.08
CA LEU A 347 -28.73 -10.74 -0.76
C LEU A 347 -29.16 -11.74 0.33
N LYS A 348 -28.46 -11.72 1.46
CA LYS A 348 -28.60 -12.67 2.57
C LYS A 348 -29.25 -11.98 3.77
N GLY A 349 -30.17 -12.68 4.43
CA GLY A 349 -30.81 -12.21 5.67
C GLY A 349 -31.40 -10.79 5.60
N GLU A 350 -31.06 -9.99 6.60
CA GLU A 350 -31.56 -8.61 6.75
C GLU A 350 -31.07 -7.64 5.66
N ASP A 351 -29.98 -7.97 4.96
CA ASP A 351 -29.44 -7.12 3.90
C ASP A 351 -30.43 -6.96 2.75
N VAL A 352 -31.30 -7.95 2.51
CA VAL A 352 -32.35 -7.88 1.48
C VAL A 352 -33.28 -6.68 1.72
N GLU A 353 -33.72 -6.49 2.97
CA GLU A 353 -34.62 -5.39 3.35
C GLU A 353 -33.88 -4.06 3.40
N ARG A 354 -32.65 -4.05 3.94
CA ARG A 354 -31.81 -2.83 4.01
C ARG A 354 -31.51 -2.28 2.62
N VAL A 355 -31.08 -3.13 1.69
CA VAL A 355 -30.78 -2.69 0.32
C VAL A 355 -32.03 -2.17 -0.38
N ALA A 356 -33.17 -2.86 -0.27
CA ALA A 356 -34.42 -2.41 -0.87
C ALA A 356 -34.86 -1.05 -0.31
N LEU A 357 -34.82 -0.89 1.01
CA LEU A 357 -35.22 0.34 1.70
C LEU A 357 -34.29 1.52 1.34
N VAL A 358 -32.97 1.32 1.37
CA VAL A 358 -31.99 2.38 1.04
C VAL A 358 -32.09 2.78 -0.43
N ARG A 359 -32.23 1.83 -1.36
CA ARG A 359 -32.39 2.13 -2.78
C ARG A 359 -33.67 2.90 -3.08
N ALA A 360 -34.80 2.49 -2.49
CA ALA A 360 -36.07 3.19 -2.65
C ALA A 360 -36.01 4.62 -2.08
N ALA A 361 -35.34 4.80 -0.93
CA ALA A 361 -35.16 6.12 -0.33
C ALA A 361 -34.18 7.00 -1.13
N ALA A 362 -33.11 6.44 -1.70
CA ALA A 362 -32.20 7.14 -2.59
C ALA A 362 -32.94 7.62 -3.85
N GLU A 363 -33.74 6.75 -4.48
CA GLU A 363 -34.57 7.11 -5.64
C GLU A 363 -35.58 8.23 -5.29
N ALA A 364 -36.27 8.12 -4.14
CA ALA A 364 -37.18 9.15 -3.66
C ALA A 364 -36.48 10.49 -3.33
N ALA A 365 -35.20 10.44 -2.96
CA ALA A 365 -34.37 11.62 -2.74
C ALA A 365 -33.85 12.25 -4.05
N GLY A 366 -33.88 11.52 -5.16
CA GLY A 366 -33.23 11.90 -6.42
C GLY A 366 -31.73 11.58 -6.45
N PHE A 367 -31.28 10.63 -5.62
CA PHE A 367 -29.89 10.18 -5.51
C PHE A 367 -29.65 8.92 -6.33
N GLU A 368 -28.39 8.69 -6.66
CA GLU A 368 -27.93 7.48 -7.33
C GLU A 368 -27.45 6.44 -6.32
N SER A 369 -27.39 5.17 -6.73
CA SER A 369 -26.85 4.10 -5.88
C SER A 369 -26.17 2.98 -6.66
N ALA A 370 -25.18 2.36 -6.01
CA ALA A 370 -24.47 1.16 -6.45
C ALA A 370 -24.42 0.12 -5.32
N LEU A 371 -24.15 -1.13 -5.70
CA LEU A 371 -23.65 -2.12 -4.74
C LEU A 371 -22.13 -2.15 -4.79
N ALA A 372 -21.49 -2.32 -3.64
CA ALA A 372 -20.04 -2.36 -3.54
C ALA A 372 -19.57 -3.48 -2.60
N GLN A 373 -18.31 -3.87 -2.75
CA GLN A 373 -17.56 -4.65 -1.77
C GLN A 373 -16.65 -3.70 -0.99
N ALA A 374 -16.68 -3.79 0.33
CA ALA A 374 -15.84 -3.05 1.26
C ALA A 374 -14.86 -4.00 1.94
N GLU A 375 -13.59 -3.59 2.01
CA GLU A 375 -12.60 -4.14 2.93
C GLU A 375 -12.38 -3.15 4.06
N ILE A 376 -12.41 -3.66 5.28
CA ILE A 376 -12.33 -2.87 6.51
C ILE A 376 -11.20 -3.43 7.34
N ASP A 377 -10.27 -2.57 7.73
CA ASP A 377 -9.23 -2.84 8.70
C ASP A 377 -9.47 -1.98 9.94
N GLU A 378 -9.48 -2.61 11.12
CA GLU A 378 -9.66 -1.91 12.40
C GLU A 378 -8.55 -2.33 13.37
N THR A 379 -7.92 -1.33 13.99
CA THR A 379 -6.97 -1.52 15.08
C THR A 379 -7.66 -1.22 16.40
N TRP A 380 -7.66 -2.19 17.31
CA TRP A 380 -8.32 -2.12 18.61
C TRP A 380 -7.30 -2.08 19.75
N ASP A 381 -7.63 -1.37 20.81
CA ASP A 381 -6.98 -1.57 22.12
C ASP A 381 -7.36 -2.95 22.67
N ALA A 382 -6.41 -3.65 23.30
CA ALA A 382 -6.62 -4.95 23.89
C ALA A 382 -6.09 -5.05 25.33
N ASP A 383 -7.00 -5.36 26.25
CA ASP A 383 -6.68 -5.65 27.65
C ASP A 383 -6.56 -7.18 27.83
N VAL A 384 -5.45 -7.65 28.40
CA VAL A 384 -5.22 -9.08 28.68
C VAL A 384 -5.64 -9.39 30.10
N GLU A 385 -6.54 -10.38 30.29
CA GLU A 385 -6.95 -10.80 31.64
C GLU A 385 -5.88 -11.68 32.32
N ASP A 386 -5.14 -12.50 31.55
CA ASP A 386 -4.06 -13.36 32.07
C ASP A 386 -2.85 -13.37 31.13
N TYR A 387 -1.65 -13.06 31.66
CA TYR A 387 -0.40 -12.92 30.88
C TYR A 387 0.19 -14.26 30.38
N LEU A 388 -0.60 -15.33 30.40
CA LEU A 388 -0.16 -16.70 30.15
C LEU A 388 -0.83 -17.34 28.92
N ASP A 389 -1.80 -16.68 28.30
CA ASP A 389 -2.48 -17.13 27.09
C ASP A 389 -2.69 -15.95 26.11
N ASP A 390 -2.09 -16.02 24.93
CA ASP A 390 -2.18 -14.96 23.90
C ASP A 390 -3.58 -14.93 23.22
N GLU A 391 -4.48 -15.85 23.57
CA GLU A 391 -5.84 -15.97 23.01
C GLU A 391 -6.97 -15.37 23.88
N ASP A 392 -6.70 -14.96 25.13
CA ASP A 392 -7.70 -14.41 26.07
C ASP A 392 -7.49 -12.90 26.32
N TYR A 393 -7.99 -12.07 25.39
CA TYR A 393 -8.00 -10.60 25.50
C TYR A 393 -9.41 -10.02 25.34
N GLU A 394 -9.71 -8.94 26.07
CA GLU A 394 -10.91 -8.13 25.89
C GLU A 394 -10.62 -6.96 24.96
N LEU A 395 -11.49 -6.75 23.96
CA LEU A 395 -11.41 -5.59 23.07
C LEU A 395 -11.86 -4.32 23.80
N GLY A 396 -11.00 -3.31 23.78
CA GLY A 396 -11.27 -1.96 24.23
C GLY A 396 -11.93 -1.10 23.15
N GLU A 397 -11.41 0.12 22.96
CA GLU A 397 -11.89 1.06 21.94
C GLU A 397 -11.14 0.86 20.61
N VAL A 398 -11.80 1.20 19.49
CA VAL A 398 -11.13 1.31 18.19
C VAL A 398 -10.16 2.48 18.24
N LEU A 399 -8.89 2.22 17.96
CA LEU A 399 -7.83 3.22 17.89
C LEU A 399 -7.74 3.85 16.50
N ASP A 400 -7.87 3.01 15.48
CA ASP A 400 -7.82 3.40 14.07
C ASP A 400 -8.70 2.46 13.24
N GLY A 401 -9.25 2.96 12.15
CA GLY A 401 -10.10 2.19 11.26
C GLY A 401 -10.08 2.77 9.86
N ASN A 402 -9.93 1.90 8.87
CA ASN A 402 -9.95 2.28 7.47
C ASN A 402 -10.92 1.40 6.70
N THR A 403 -11.73 2.04 5.85
CA THR A 403 -12.72 1.38 5.01
C THR A 403 -12.43 1.73 3.56
N VAL A 404 -12.21 0.71 2.73
CA VAL A 404 -11.92 0.88 1.31
C VAL A 404 -12.93 0.08 0.49
N LEU A 405 -13.60 0.73 -0.46
CA LEU A 405 -14.36 0.03 -1.47
C LEU A 405 -13.41 -0.49 -2.55
N THR A 406 -13.45 -1.80 -2.79
CA THR A 406 -12.54 -2.50 -3.70
C THR A 406 -13.20 -2.89 -5.02
N TRP A 407 -14.53 -2.88 -5.06
CA TRP A 407 -15.31 -3.20 -6.24
C TRP A 407 -16.72 -2.61 -6.15
N TRP A 408 -17.33 -2.29 -7.28
CA TRP A 408 -18.72 -1.86 -7.34
C TRP A 408 -19.48 -2.31 -8.60
N ALA A 409 -20.80 -2.17 -8.55
CA ALA A 409 -21.69 -2.26 -9.70
C ALA A 409 -22.91 -1.35 -9.55
N ASP A 410 -23.18 -0.59 -10.61
CA ASP A 410 -24.39 0.20 -10.81
C ASP A 410 -25.15 -0.25 -12.08
N ARG A 411 -25.99 0.63 -12.64
CA ARG A 411 -26.79 0.35 -13.85
C ARG A 411 -25.96 0.35 -15.13
N ASP A 412 -24.85 1.07 -15.17
CA ASP A 412 -24.05 1.34 -16.38
C ASP A 412 -22.74 0.55 -16.40
N SER A 413 -22.16 0.28 -15.24
CA SER A 413 -20.82 -0.27 -15.10
C SER A 413 -20.65 -1.14 -13.86
N ALA A 414 -19.70 -2.07 -13.95
CA ALA A 414 -19.21 -2.84 -12.82
C ALA A 414 -17.70 -3.03 -12.98
N GLY A 415 -16.95 -2.91 -11.88
CA GLY A 415 -15.49 -2.88 -11.97
C GLY A 415 -14.79 -2.81 -10.62
N GLU A 416 -13.50 -3.13 -10.64
CA GLU A 416 -12.61 -2.91 -9.51
C GLU A 416 -12.34 -1.42 -9.33
N ILE A 417 -12.30 -1.00 -8.08
CA ILE A 417 -12.04 0.38 -7.67
C ILE A 417 -11.13 0.36 -6.45
N SER A 418 -10.57 1.53 -6.10
CA SER A 418 -9.90 1.73 -4.82
C SER A 418 -10.36 3.06 -4.25
N LEU A 419 -11.41 3.03 -3.45
CA LEU A 419 -12.02 4.23 -2.88
C LEU A 419 -12.00 4.16 -1.35
N ALA A 420 -11.10 4.92 -0.73
CA ALA A 420 -11.08 5.09 0.71
C ALA A 420 -12.26 5.96 1.14
N LEU A 421 -12.92 5.57 2.23
CA LEU A 421 -14.05 6.29 2.80
C LEU A 421 -13.65 6.89 4.14
N ASP A 422 -14.03 8.15 4.35
CA ASP A 422 -13.92 8.77 5.66
C ASP A 422 -14.99 8.20 6.62
N ASP A 423 -14.75 8.29 7.93
CA ASP A 423 -15.71 7.86 8.97
C ASP A 423 -17.09 8.52 8.83
N GLU A 424 -17.15 9.71 8.22
CA GLU A 424 -18.38 10.40 7.90
C GLU A 424 -19.17 9.76 6.77
N GLU A 425 -18.51 9.05 5.87
CA GLU A 425 -19.09 8.42 4.67
C GLU A 425 -19.48 6.96 4.94
N VAL A 426 -19.26 6.43 6.15
CA VAL A 426 -19.60 5.06 6.53
C VAL A 426 -20.81 5.02 7.46
N CYS A 427 -21.83 4.27 7.06
CA CYS A 427 -22.99 3.93 7.86
C CYS A 427 -23.00 2.42 8.11
N ALA A 428 -22.75 1.99 9.36
CA ALA A 428 -22.76 0.59 9.74
C ALA A 428 -23.99 0.28 10.62
N PRO A 429 -25.11 -0.23 10.06
CA PRO A 429 -26.26 -0.68 10.85
C PRO A 429 -25.86 -1.70 11.93
N THR A 430 -25.02 -2.66 11.55
CA THR A 430 -24.31 -3.55 12.49
C THR A 430 -22.84 -3.13 12.57
N PRO A 431 -22.34 -2.73 13.75
CA PRO A 431 -20.92 -2.44 13.97
C PRO A 431 -20.04 -3.66 13.67
N SER A 432 -18.86 -3.46 13.06
CA SER A 432 -17.96 -4.53 12.61
C SER A 432 -17.57 -5.50 13.72
N HIS A 433 -17.33 -5.02 14.95
CA HIS A 433 -16.99 -5.88 16.11
C HIS A 433 -18.08 -6.88 16.52
N ARG A 434 -19.31 -6.72 16.04
CA ARG A 434 -20.38 -7.71 16.24
C ARG A 434 -20.40 -8.79 15.15
N LEU A 435 -19.59 -8.62 14.12
CA LEU A 435 -19.37 -9.58 13.05
C LEU A 435 -18.08 -10.36 13.33
N THR A 436 -17.94 -11.51 12.66
CA THR A 436 -16.72 -12.32 12.78
C THR A 436 -15.72 -11.82 11.74
N PRO A 437 -14.52 -11.36 12.12
CA PRO A 437 -13.49 -10.98 11.16
C PRO A 437 -13.00 -12.22 10.40
N TYR A 438 -12.61 -12.03 9.14
CA TYR A 438 -12.02 -13.13 8.36
C TYR A 438 -10.57 -13.40 8.76
N ASP A 439 -9.89 -12.39 9.31
CA ASP A 439 -8.55 -12.49 9.87
C ASP A 439 -8.39 -11.56 11.07
N SER A 440 -7.50 -11.93 11.99
CA SER A 440 -7.18 -11.11 13.16
C SER A 440 -5.80 -11.42 13.71
N GLU A 441 -5.02 -10.40 14.01
CA GLU A 441 -3.67 -10.52 14.55
C GLU A 441 -3.57 -9.77 15.87
N TYR A 442 -3.09 -10.46 16.92
CA TYR A 442 -2.78 -9.85 18.21
C TYR A 442 -1.30 -9.46 18.24
N GLU A 443 -1.03 -8.21 18.62
CA GLU A 443 0.33 -7.73 18.86
C GLU A 443 0.48 -7.27 20.32
N GLY A 444 1.16 -8.10 21.12
CA GLY A 444 1.49 -7.81 22.52
C GLY A 444 2.89 -7.22 22.69
N TYR A 445 3.11 -6.50 23.80
CA TYR A 445 4.43 -6.02 24.26
C TYR A 445 5.11 -4.91 23.42
N MET A 446 4.37 -3.88 23.03
CA MET A 446 4.89 -2.69 22.31
C MET A 446 5.68 -1.67 23.18
N GLY A 447 6.10 -2.04 24.40
CA GLY A 447 6.85 -1.16 25.30
C GLY A 447 5.99 -0.08 25.98
N ASN A 448 5.92 1.13 25.42
CA ASN A 448 5.09 2.24 25.96
C ASN A 448 3.70 2.34 25.32
N TYR A 449 3.42 1.55 24.30
CA TYR A 449 2.10 1.43 23.67
C TYR A 449 1.34 0.25 24.28
N GLY A 450 0.01 0.36 24.42
CA GLY A 450 -0.86 -0.72 24.87
C GLY A 450 -0.86 -1.89 23.87
N ASN A 451 -1.43 -3.04 24.25
CA ASN A 451 -1.57 -4.14 23.30
C ASN A 451 -2.63 -3.80 22.27
N THR A 452 -2.46 -4.31 21.06
CA THR A 452 -3.38 -4.04 19.96
C THR A 452 -3.84 -5.32 19.30
N VAL A 453 -5.06 -5.27 18.76
CA VAL A 453 -5.60 -6.34 17.91
C VAL A 453 -6.01 -5.71 16.59
N GLU A 454 -5.40 -6.19 15.51
CA GLU A 454 -5.83 -5.86 14.16
C GLU A 454 -6.93 -6.85 13.74
N ARG A 455 -8.01 -6.34 13.16
CA ARG A 455 -9.11 -7.15 12.64
C ARG A 455 -9.46 -6.73 11.23
N TRP A 456 -9.61 -7.70 10.35
CA TRP A 456 -10.00 -7.48 8.97
C TRP A 456 -11.38 -8.07 8.68
N TYR A 457 -12.22 -7.28 8.01
CA TYR A 457 -13.56 -7.65 7.60
C TYR A 457 -13.75 -7.41 6.11
N ARG A 458 -14.58 -8.23 5.49
CA ARG A 458 -15.12 -8.01 4.15
C ARG A 458 -16.62 -7.89 4.26
N ARG A 459 -17.21 -6.90 3.61
CA ARG A 459 -18.66 -6.65 3.67
C ARG A 459 -19.20 -6.22 2.32
N GLY A 460 -20.46 -6.53 2.03
CA GLY A 460 -21.21 -5.80 1.00
C GLY A 460 -21.52 -4.37 1.47
N ALA A 461 -21.83 -3.48 0.54
CA ALA A 461 -22.31 -2.14 0.84
C ALA A 461 -23.31 -1.65 -0.21
N VAL A 462 -24.23 -0.77 0.19
CA VAL A 462 -24.97 0.11 -0.73
C VAL A 462 -24.30 1.46 -0.69
N LEU A 463 -23.71 1.87 -1.82
CA LEU A 463 -23.16 3.21 -1.98
C LEU A 463 -24.25 4.13 -2.51
N VAL A 464 -24.43 5.30 -1.91
CA VAL A 464 -25.41 6.33 -2.29
C VAL A 464 -24.69 7.67 -2.47
N TRP A 465 -25.04 8.43 -3.50
CA TRP A 465 -24.47 9.77 -3.74
C TRP A 465 -25.47 10.72 -4.43
N PRO A 466 -25.35 12.04 -4.23
CA PRO A 466 -26.08 13.04 -5.01
C PRO A 466 -25.66 13.01 -6.49
N PRO A 467 -26.58 13.27 -7.44
CA PRO A 467 -26.28 13.20 -8.87
C PRO A 467 -25.12 14.11 -9.30
N ASP A 468 -24.95 15.28 -8.67
CA ASP A 468 -23.86 16.22 -9.00
C ASP A 468 -22.48 15.72 -8.54
N ALA A 469 -22.42 14.74 -7.62
CA ALA A 469 -21.17 14.16 -7.11
C ALA A 469 -20.72 12.91 -7.91
N GLY A 470 -21.58 12.38 -8.78
CA GLY A 470 -21.37 11.06 -9.41
C GLY A 470 -20.09 10.94 -10.22
N PHE A 471 -19.75 11.96 -11.01
CA PHE A 471 -18.49 11.94 -11.79
C PHE A 471 -17.26 12.01 -10.88
N GLY A 472 -17.23 12.94 -9.92
CA GLY A 472 -16.07 13.15 -9.03
C GLY A 472 -15.76 11.88 -8.23
N MET A 473 -16.79 11.30 -7.60
CA MET A 473 -16.67 10.03 -6.89
C MET A 473 -16.10 8.91 -7.78
N ARG A 474 -16.60 8.77 -9.02
CA ARG A 474 -16.09 7.77 -9.97
C ARG A 474 -14.67 8.04 -10.43
N ALA A 475 -14.34 9.31 -10.63
CA ALA A 475 -13.00 9.74 -11.01
C ALA A 475 -11.98 9.46 -9.91
N GLU A 476 -12.35 9.67 -8.65
CA GLU A 476 -11.55 9.31 -7.48
C GLU A 476 -11.35 7.78 -7.38
N ALA A 477 -12.44 7.03 -7.52
CA ALA A 477 -12.45 5.57 -7.43
C ALA A 477 -11.69 4.89 -8.58
N SER A 478 -11.73 5.48 -9.78
CA SER A 478 -11.09 5.00 -11.01
C SER A 478 -10.69 6.18 -11.93
N PRO A 479 -9.47 6.72 -11.76
CA PRO A 479 -8.97 7.79 -12.63
C PRO A 479 -8.87 7.37 -14.10
N GLY A 480 -8.60 6.09 -14.38
CA GLY A 480 -8.57 5.55 -15.74
C GLY A 480 -9.92 5.66 -16.45
N TRP A 481 -11.00 5.29 -15.76
CA TRP A 481 -12.36 5.47 -16.30
C TRP A 481 -12.65 6.93 -16.61
N ALA A 482 -12.26 7.86 -15.73
CA ALA A 482 -12.50 9.28 -15.96
C ALA A 482 -11.74 9.81 -17.17
N LEU A 483 -10.49 9.38 -17.38
CA LEU A 483 -9.70 9.73 -18.56
C LEU A 483 -10.35 9.20 -19.85
N ASP A 484 -10.78 7.93 -19.86
CA ASP A 484 -11.49 7.33 -20.99
C ASP A 484 -12.79 8.08 -21.30
N ARG A 485 -13.56 8.42 -20.26
CA ARG A 485 -14.79 9.19 -20.38
C ARG A 485 -14.53 10.57 -21.00
N ILE A 486 -13.54 11.31 -20.49
CA ILE A 486 -13.20 12.64 -21.02
C ILE A 486 -12.77 12.52 -22.49
N ALA A 487 -11.98 11.49 -22.83
CA ALA A 487 -11.59 11.21 -24.21
C ALA A 487 -12.80 10.91 -25.12
N GLU A 488 -13.81 10.16 -24.64
CA GLU A 488 -15.07 9.96 -25.36
C GLU A 488 -15.81 11.28 -25.62
N SER A 489 -15.90 12.15 -24.62
CA SER A 489 -16.55 13.46 -24.77
C SER A 489 -15.81 14.35 -25.78
N LEU A 490 -14.47 14.32 -25.78
CA LEU A 490 -13.65 14.98 -26.80
C LEU A 490 -13.91 14.40 -28.21
N GLY A 491 -13.89 13.07 -28.34
CA GLY A 491 -14.15 12.37 -29.60
C GLY A 491 -15.58 12.55 -30.13
N GLY A 492 -16.55 12.75 -29.24
CA GLY A 492 -17.95 13.05 -29.53
C GLY A 492 -18.22 14.51 -29.94
N GLY A 493 -17.22 15.40 -29.84
CA GLY A 493 -17.38 16.82 -30.16
C GLY A 493 -18.05 17.64 -29.04
N GLU A 494 -17.90 17.21 -27.78
CA GLU A 494 -18.43 17.89 -26.58
C GLU A 494 -17.29 18.50 -25.71
N PRO A 495 -16.52 19.49 -26.21
CA PRO A 495 -15.32 19.99 -25.52
C PRO A 495 -15.62 20.70 -24.20
N ASP A 496 -16.76 21.38 -24.07
CA ASP A 496 -17.14 22.05 -22.83
C ASP A 496 -17.44 21.04 -21.71
N ARG A 497 -18.10 19.93 -22.05
CA ARG A 497 -18.33 18.82 -21.13
C ARG A 497 -17.01 18.17 -20.73
N ALA A 498 -16.12 17.90 -21.68
CA ALA A 498 -14.80 17.34 -21.39
C ALA A 498 -14.00 18.22 -20.41
N ARG A 499 -14.10 19.55 -20.51
CA ARG A 499 -13.47 20.47 -19.54
C ARG A 499 -14.12 20.43 -18.17
N GLU A 500 -15.44 20.30 -18.08
CA GLU A 500 -16.14 20.15 -16.79
C GLU A 500 -15.75 18.84 -16.11
N GLU A 501 -15.74 17.73 -16.84
CA GLU A 501 -15.31 16.42 -16.40
C GLU A 501 -13.83 16.43 -15.97
N ALA A 502 -12.93 17.05 -16.76
CA ALA A 502 -11.53 17.20 -16.39
C ALA A 502 -11.33 18.05 -15.13
N ARG A 503 -12.10 19.12 -14.92
CA ARG A 503 -12.06 19.91 -13.67
C ARG A 503 -12.50 19.09 -12.46
N ALA A 504 -13.48 18.21 -12.63
CA ALA A 504 -13.91 17.31 -11.57
C ALA A 504 -12.81 16.30 -11.24
N LEU A 505 -12.20 15.66 -12.26
CA LEU A 505 -11.08 14.74 -12.05
C LEU A 505 -9.90 15.43 -11.35
N VAL A 506 -9.51 16.63 -11.76
CA VAL A 506 -8.40 17.39 -11.16
C VAL A 506 -8.58 17.65 -9.67
N LYS A 507 -9.82 17.87 -9.20
CA LYS A 507 -10.09 18.07 -7.76
C LYS A 507 -9.79 16.82 -6.94
N GLU A 508 -10.10 15.66 -7.49
CA GLU A 508 -9.93 14.35 -6.83
C GLU A 508 -8.55 13.73 -7.12
N TRP A 509 -7.72 14.37 -7.95
CA TRP A 509 -6.49 13.77 -8.45
C TRP A 509 -5.38 13.72 -7.39
N GLY A 510 -5.17 12.54 -6.81
CA GLY A 510 -4.02 12.22 -5.95
C GLY A 510 -2.71 11.89 -6.71
N PRO A 511 -1.72 11.27 -6.06
CA PRO A 511 -0.56 10.70 -6.75
C PRO A 511 -0.98 9.69 -7.83
N ALA A 512 -0.51 9.88 -9.06
CA ALA A 512 -0.92 9.04 -10.20
C ALA A 512 0.07 7.91 -10.48
N ALA A 513 -0.44 6.73 -10.81
CA ALA A 513 0.37 5.65 -11.35
C ALA A 513 0.88 5.99 -12.77
N PRO A 514 2.08 5.52 -13.18
CA PRO A 514 2.63 5.79 -14.51
C PRO A 514 1.72 5.37 -15.67
N ALA A 515 0.89 4.33 -15.47
CA ALA A 515 -0.04 3.82 -16.48
C ALA A 515 -1.06 4.88 -16.96
N PHE A 516 -1.36 5.89 -16.14
CA PHE A 516 -2.32 6.95 -16.49
C PHE A 516 -1.70 8.11 -17.27
N LEU A 517 -0.38 8.15 -17.46
CA LEU A 517 0.29 9.27 -18.12
C LEU A 517 -0.09 9.38 -19.61
N ALA A 518 -0.12 8.28 -20.34
CA ALA A 518 -0.44 8.32 -21.78
C ALA A 518 -1.90 8.80 -22.03
N PRO A 519 -2.93 8.24 -21.36
CA PRO A 519 -4.29 8.76 -21.49
C PRO A 519 -4.43 10.21 -21.03
N ALA A 520 -3.72 10.61 -19.96
CA ALA A 520 -3.73 12.00 -19.50
C ALA A 520 -3.12 12.98 -20.50
N LEU A 521 -2.04 12.60 -21.20
CA LEU A 521 -1.46 13.42 -22.28
C LEU A 521 -2.42 13.58 -23.46
N GLU A 522 -3.13 12.52 -23.83
CA GLU A 522 -4.14 12.56 -24.90
C GLU A 522 -5.31 13.48 -24.53
N VAL A 523 -5.86 13.32 -23.32
CA VAL A 523 -6.91 14.21 -22.80
C VAL A 523 -6.42 15.66 -22.76
N ALA A 524 -5.23 15.92 -22.20
CA ALA A 524 -4.64 17.26 -22.15
C ALA A 524 -4.56 17.92 -23.53
N CYS A 525 -4.21 17.15 -24.57
CA CYS A 525 -4.14 17.65 -25.94
C CYS A 525 -5.50 18.11 -26.47
N GLY A 526 -6.60 17.43 -26.10
CA GLY A 526 -7.95 17.76 -26.58
C GLY A 526 -8.67 18.87 -25.80
N LEU A 527 -8.22 19.21 -24.59
CA LEU A 527 -8.93 20.18 -23.74
C LEU A 527 -8.90 21.62 -24.25
N ASP A 528 -7.86 22.02 -24.98
CA ASP A 528 -7.65 23.41 -25.44
C ASP A 528 -7.76 24.45 -24.27
N ASP A 529 -7.42 24.02 -23.05
CA ASP A 529 -7.36 24.86 -21.84
C ASP A 529 -6.01 24.63 -21.15
N ALA A 530 -5.09 25.58 -21.28
CA ALA A 530 -3.72 25.44 -20.80
C ALA A 530 -3.63 25.34 -19.28
N GLY A 531 -4.51 26.04 -18.54
CA GLY A 531 -4.53 25.96 -17.09
C GLY A 531 -4.96 24.57 -16.63
N LEU A 532 -6.09 24.11 -17.17
CA LEU A 532 -6.65 22.81 -16.83
C LEU A 532 -5.75 21.64 -17.25
N ALA A 533 -5.12 21.69 -18.43
CA ALA A 533 -4.17 20.68 -18.87
C ALA A 533 -2.93 20.59 -17.97
N ALA A 534 -2.44 21.71 -17.45
CA ALA A 534 -1.33 21.70 -16.48
C ALA A 534 -1.75 21.11 -15.13
N GLU A 535 -2.98 21.37 -14.69
CA GLU A 535 -3.54 20.77 -13.46
C GLU A 535 -3.77 19.26 -13.63
N LEU A 536 -4.28 18.83 -14.79
CA LEU A 536 -4.44 17.43 -15.19
C LEU A 536 -3.11 16.67 -15.16
N LEU A 537 -2.04 17.28 -15.66
CA LEU A 537 -0.71 16.66 -15.70
C LEU A 537 0.12 16.87 -14.43
N ALA A 538 -0.39 17.62 -13.46
CA ALA A 538 0.30 17.94 -12.20
C ALA A 538 0.79 16.74 -11.39
N PRO A 539 0.09 15.59 -11.35
CA PRO A 539 0.48 14.44 -10.51
C PRO A 539 1.67 13.64 -11.04
N PHE A 540 2.05 13.84 -12.30
CA PHE A 540 3.14 13.12 -12.95
C PHE A 540 4.49 13.82 -12.78
N HIS A 541 5.55 13.18 -13.28
CA HIS A 541 6.91 13.72 -13.30
C HIS A 541 7.70 13.15 -14.49
N LEU A 542 8.86 13.76 -14.79
CA LEU A 542 9.67 13.44 -15.98
C LEU A 542 10.05 11.96 -16.07
N GLU A 543 10.39 11.33 -14.94
CA GLU A 543 10.86 9.93 -14.91
C GLU A 543 9.77 8.90 -15.22
N MET A 544 8.50 9.32 -15.32
CA MET A 544 7.39 8.49 -15.80
C MET A 544 7.27 8.47 -17.32
N LEU A 545 7.94 9.39 -18.03
CA LEU A 545 7.92 9.40 -19.48
C LEU A 545 8.65 8.19 -20.06
N THR A 546 8.11 7.66 -21.14
CA THR A 546 8.65 6.56 -21.93
C THR A 546 8.72 6.96 -23.41
N VAL A 547 9.38 6.14 -24.23
CA VAL A 547 9.49 6.36 -25.67
C VAL A 547 8.11 6.37 -26.35
N ASP A 548 7.17 5.59 -25.82
CA ASP A 548 5.80 5.47 -26.35
C ASP A 548 4.97 6.76 -26.14
N ASN A 549 5.45 7.70 -25.33
CA ASN A 549 4.79 8.99 -25.13
C ASN A 549 5.19 10.05 -26.17
N ALA A 550 6.11 9.75 -27.09
CA ALA A 550 6.67 10.76 -28.00
C ALA A 550 5.61 11.40 -28.92
N GLU A 551 4.68 10.62 -29.45
CA GLU A 551 3.59 11.09 -30.31
C GLU A 551 2.62 11.99 -29.54
N SER A 552 2.21 11.59 -28.33
CA SER A 552 1.33 12.39 -27.48
C SER A 552 1.99 13.71 -27.08
N LEU A 553 3.28 13.70 -26.75
CA LEU A 553 4.05 14.91 -26.45
C LEU A 553 4.19 15.82 -27.68
N ALA A 554 4.40 15.25 -28.87
CA ALA A 554 4.45 16.00 -30.12
C ALA A 554 3.13 16.70 -30.41
N ALA A 555 2.00 16.00 -30.27
CA ALA A 555 0.67 16.57 -30.44
C ALA A 555 0.40 17.70 -29.44
N LEU A 556 0.75 17.49 -28.17
CA LEU A 556 0.59 18.49 -27.11
C LEU A 556 1.40 19.77 -27.37
N HIS A 557 2.55 19.65 -28.07
CA HIS A 557 3.39 20.78 -28.41
C HIS A 557 2.79 21.68 -29.49
N GLU A 558 1.95 21.13 -30.36
CA GLU A 558 1.21 21.91 -31.36
C GLU A 558 0.08 22.73 -30.73
N VAL A 559 -0.42 22.31 -29.56
CA VAL A 559 -1.55 22.95 -28.86
C VAL A 559 -1.08 24.06 -27.93
N TYR A 560 -0.05 23.83 -27.10
CA TYR A 560 0.34 24.75 -26.03
C TYR A 560 1.65 25.50 -26.28
N PRO A 561 1.74 26.79 -25.92
CA PRO A 561 2.92 27.60 -26.17
C PRO A 561 4.11 27.21 -25.27
N GLN A 562 5.33 27.57 -25.68
CA GLN A 562 6.57 27.24 -24.95
C GLN A 562 6.56 27.66 -23.46
N SER A 563 5.90 28.76 -23.10
CA SER A 563 5.80 29.21 -21.71
C SER A 563 5.07 28.21 -20.81
N TRP A 564 4.10 27.47 -21.36
CA TRP A 564 3.36 26.44 -20.66
C TRP A 564 4.25 25.24 -20.34
N TRP A 565 5.03 24.77 -21.32
CA TRP A 565 6.01 23.68 -21.14
C TRP A 565 7.06 24.01 -20.08
N THR A 566 7.54 25.25 -20.04
CA THR A 566 8.46 25.72 -19.00
C THR A 566 7.82 25.68 -17.60
N ALA A 567 6.53 25.99 -17.48
CA ALA A 567 5.81 25.90 -16.22
C ALA A 567 5.61 24.43 -15.78
N LEU A 568 5.26 23.54 -16.73
CA LEU A 568 5.09 22.12 -16.47
C LEU A 568 6.38 21.46 -15.98
N ALA A 569 7.52 21.74 -16.62
CA ALA A 569 8.82 21.21 -16.16
C ALA A 569 9.12 21.58 -14.70
N ARG A 570 8.88 22.84 -14.32
CA ARG A 570 9.09 23.30 -12.93
C ARG A 570 8.14 22.63 -11.95
N GLN A 571 6.91 22.34 -12.36
CA GLN A 571 5.92 21.64 -11.56
C GLN A 571 6.33 20.19 -11.31
N TRP A 572 6.72 19.48 -12.38
CA TRP A 572 7.22 18.10 -12.31
C TRP A 572 8.50 17.98 -11.48
N ASP A 573 9.39 18.99 -11.53
CA ASP A 573 10.62 18.97 -10.73
C ASP A 573 10.37 19.22 -9.22
N ARG A 574 9.42 20.11 -8.87
CA ARG A 574 9.05 20.40 -7.47
C ARG A 574 8.38 19.24 -6.75
N ARG A 575 7.59 18.43 -7.48
CA ARG A 575 6.83 17.30 -6.92
C ARG A 575 7.63 16.02 -6.84
N ARG A 576 8.94 16.06 -7.13
CA ARG A 576 9.83 14.91 -6.97
C ARG A 576 9.68 14.34 -5.55
N PRO A 577 9.29 13.07 -5.40
CA PRO A 577 9.13 12.48 -4.09
C PRO A 577 10.46 12.56 -3.32
N ALA A 578 10.42 13.12 -2.10
CA ALA A 578 11.57 13.11 -1.20
C ALA A 578 11.87 11.66 -0.81
N ARG A 579 12.75 10.95 -1.54
CA ARG A 579 13.15 9.53 -1.32
C ARG A 579 12.06 8.74 -0.57
N PHE A 580 10.95 8.43 -1.23
CA PHE A 580 9.90 7.67 -0.58
C PHE A 580 10.40 6.28 -0.20
N GLY A 581 10.20 5.93 1.06
CA GLY A 581 10.15 4.55 1.52
C GLY A 581 8.80 3.91 1.19
N ALA A 582 8.76 2.58 1.35
CA ALA A 582 7.59 1.72 1.42
C ALA A 582 6.85 1.33 0.12
N GLY A 583 7.52 1.30 -1.04
CA GLY A 583 7.09 0.51 -2.20
C GLY A 583 7.93 -0.77 -2.34
N ARG A 584 7.35 -1.87 -2.86
CA ARG A 584 8.13 -3.07 -3.23
C ARG A 584 9.26 -2.67 -4.19
N PRO A 585 10.49 -3.20 -4.06
CA PRO A 585 11.57 -2.90 -4.99
C PRO A 585 11.20 -3.42 -6.41
N GLY A 586 10.93 -2.51 -7.35
CA GLY A 586 10.80 -2.87 -8.78
C GLY A 586 9.65 -2.21 -9.56
N ASP A 587 8.59 -1.71 -8.89
CA ASP A 587 7.36 -1.28 -9.59
C ASP A 587 7.25 0.25 -9.82
N GLY A 588 8.19 1.05 -9.30
CA GLY A 588 8.21 2.50 -9.48
C GLY A 588 9.04 2.95 -10.70
N PRO A 589 8.87 4.21 -11.16
CA PRO A 589 9.72 4.77 -12.21
C PRO A 589 11.20 4.75 -11.77
N PRO A 590 12.14 4.58 -12.72
CA PRO A 590 13.56 4.58 -12.40
C PRO A 590 13.98 5.90 -11.76
N ASP A 591 15.04 5.87 -10.93
CA ASP A 591 15.60 7.12 -10.44
C ASP A 591 16.12 7.98 -11.61
N ARG A 592 16.14 9.30 -11.43
CA ARG A 592 16.49 10.26 -12.49
C ARG A 592 17.80 9.94 -13.21
N ARG A 593 18.85 9.47 -12.52
CA ARG A 593 20.13 9.19 -13.17
C ARG A 593 20.01 8.01 -14.11
N THR A 594 19.31 6.95 -13.67
CA THR A 594 18.98 5.79 -14.49
C THR A 594 18.08 6.18 -15.67
N TRP A 595 17.01 6.94 -15.42
CA TRP A 595 16.10 7.40 -16.47
C TRP A 595 16.82 8.22 -17.54
N VAL A 596 17.69 9.16 -17.14
CA VAL A 596 18.51 9.96 -18.07
C VAL A 596 19.42 9.06 -18.90
N ALA A 597 20.03 8.03 -18.31
CA ALA A 597 20.93 7.14 -19.04
C ALA A 597 20.21 6.22 -20.02
N THR A 598 19.00 5.77 -19.71
CA THR A 598 18.32 4.70 -20.48
C THR A 598 17.17 5.17 -21.35
N VAL A 599 16.43 6.20 -20.94
CA VAL A 599 15.19 6.63 -21.62
C VAL A 599 15.40 7.90 -22.44
N LEU A 600 16.06 8.91 -21.87
CA LEU A 600 16.23 10.22 -22.51
C LEU A 600 16.77 10.14 -23.95
N PRO A 601 17.82 9.35 -24.28
CA PRO A 601 18.38 9.34 -25.63
C PRO A 601 17.39 8.85 -26.68
N VAL A 602 16.74 7.72 -26.39
CA VAL A 602 15.79 7.08 -27.30
C VAL A 602 14.53 7.93 -27.43
N LEU A 603 14.08 8.57 -26.34
CA LEU A 603 12.95 9.49 -26.37
C LEU A 603 13.26 10.75 -27.19
N CYS A 604 14.42 11.39 -27.00
CA CYS A 604 14.84 12.55 -27.79
C CYS A 604 15.00 12.20 -29.28
N GLU A 605 15.55 11.03 -29.61
CA GLU A 605 15.62 10.53 -30.98
C GLU A 605 14.22 10.35 -31.58
N ARG A 606 13.31 9.69 -30.86
CA ARG A 606 11.93 9.48 -31.31
C ARG A 606 11.20 10.80 -31.51
N LEU A 607 11.28 11.74 -30.56
CA LEU A 607 10.68 13.06 -30.64
C LEU A 607 11.12 13.84 -31.88
N ARG A 608 12.42 13.81 -32.20
CA ARG A 608 12.95 14.40 -33.44
C ARG A 608 12.42 13.68 -34.68
N GLY A 609 12.36 12.35 -34.63
CA GLY A 609 11.82 11.51 -35.71
C GLY A 609 10.33 11.77 -36.01
N VAL A 610 9.52 12.09 -35.00
CA VAL A 610 8.10 12.45 -35.16
C VAL A 610 7.87 13.95 -35.40
N GLY A 611 8.93 14.74 -35.58
CA GLY A 611 8.83 16.16 -35.93
C GLY A 611 8.66 17.13 -34.76
N ALA A 612 8.96 16.72 -33.53
CA ALA A 612 8.87 17.56 -32.32
C ALA A 612 10.25 17.85 -31.67
N PRO A 613 11.22 18.45 -32.39
CA PRO A 613 12.55 18.75 -31.84
C PRO A 613 12.50 19.73 -30.67
N ALA A 614 11.54 20.65 -30.65
CA ALA A 614 11.39 21.62 -29.56
C ALA A 614 11.03 20.96 -28.22
N VAL A 615 10.31 19.84 -28.22
CA VAL A 615 10.03 19.05 -27.01
C VAL A 615 11.29 18.31 -26.54
N ALA A 616 12.07 17.75 -27.48
CA ALA A 616 13.36 17.17 -27.15
C ALA A 616 14.29 18.23 -26.53
N ASP A 617 14.34 19.43 -27.10
CA ASP A 617 15.14 20.53 -26.57
C ASP A 617 14.64 20.96 -25.18
N TRP A 618 13.32 21.05 -24.96
CA TRP A 618 12.73 21.30 -23.64
C TRP A 618 13.16 20.29 -22.58
N LEU A 619 13.14 18.98 -22.89
CA LEU A 619 13.61 17.93 -21.99
C LEU A 619 15.08 18.14 -21.64
N THR A 620 15.92 18.38 -22.66
CA THR A 620 17.36 18.50 -22.46
C THR A 620 17.77 19.78 -21.73
N VAL A 621 17.06 20.88 -21.93
CA VAL A 621 17.24 22.13 -21.15
C VAL A 621 16.86 21.88 -19.69
N SER A 622 15.69 21.30 -19.42
CA SER A 622 15.24 21.01 -18.05
C SER A 622 16.22 20.10 -17.30
N LEU A 623 16.74 19.06 -17.97
CA LEU A 623 17.71 18.15 -17.39
C LEU A 623 19.11 18.77 -17.28
N GLY A 624 19.46 19.67 -18.20
CA GLY A 624 20.67 20.48 -18.10
C GLY A 624 20.65 21.40 -16.87
N GLU A 625 19.53 22.05 -16.58
CA GLU A 625 19.36 22.84 -15.36
C GLU A 625 19.58 22.00 -14.10
N TRP A 626 18.99 20.79 -14.06
CA TRP A 626 19.17 19.84 -12.97
C TRP A 626 20.63 19.40 -12.82
N VAL A 627 21.28 18.93 -13.90
CA VAL A 627 22.68 18.47 -13.86
C VAL A 627 23.61 19.60 -13.40
N ALA A 628 23.42 20.81 -13.91
CA ALA A 628 24.24 21.95 -13.51
C ALA A 628 24.00 22.38 -12.05
N GLY A 629 22.75 22.32 -11.56
CA GLY A 629 22.42 22.58 -10.15
C GLY A 629 23.03 21.55 -9.20
N GLU A 630 22.94 20.26 -9.54
CA GLU A 630 23.62 19.18 -8.80
C GLU A 630 25.13 19.38 -8.84
N ALA A 631 25.73 19.61 -10.02
CA ALA A 631 27.17 19.83 -10.16
C ALA A 631 27.65 21.01 -9.31
N GLN A 632 26.90 22.12 -9.26
CA GLN A 632 27.21 23.27 -8.42
C GLN A 632 27.17 22.92 -6.93
N SER A 633 26.10 22.24 -6.48
CA SER A 633 25.94 21.80 -5.08
C SER A 633 27.05 20.84 -4.65
N LEU A 634 27.34 19.84 -5.49
CA LEU A 634 28.42 18.88 -5.25
C LEU A 634 29.79 19.57 -5.24
N SER A 635 30.02 20.53 -6.13
CA SER A 635 31.28 21.28 -6.20
C SER A 635 31.54 22.11 -4.94
N ALA A 636 30.50 22.55 -4.25
CA ALA A 636 30.59 23.27 -2.98
C ALA A 636 30.94 22.38 -1.77
N MET A 637 30.94 21.04 -1.91
CA MET A 637 31.36 20.16 -0.83
C MET A 637 32.81 20.40 -0.43
N THR A 638 33.08 20.47 0.86
CA THR A 638 34.43 20.74 1.39
C THR A 638 35.34 19.51 1.31
N HIS A 639 34.80 18.30 1.51
CA HIS A 639 35.57 17.06 1.49
C HIS A 639 35.99 16.66 0.05
N PRO A 640 37.28 16.71 -0.32
CA PRO A 640 37.70 16.54 -1.72
C PRO A 640 37.41 15.15 -2.31
N ALA A 641 37.63 14.06 -1.56
CA ALA A 641 37.41 12.70 -2.08
C ALA A 641 35.92 12.39 -2.30
N ARG A 642 35.05 12.67 -1.30
CA ARG A 642 33.59 12.54 -1.45
C ARG A 642 33.03 13.41 -2.56
N ARG A 643 33.52 14.65 -2.69
CA ARG A 643 33.16 15.55 -3.79
C ARG A 643 33.49 14.89 -5.14
N ALA A 644 34.72 14.39 -5.32
CA ALA A 644 35.14 13.74 -6.55
C ALA A 644 34.28 12.51 -6.86
N GLU A 645 34.04 11.64 -5.88
CA GLU A 645 33.19 10.44 -6.04
C GLU A 645 31.76 10.77 -6.47
N GLU A 646 31.14 11.76 -5.83
CA GLU A 646 29.76 12.17 -6.14
C GLU A 646 29.64 12.86 -7.52
N LEU A 647 30.63 13.66 -7.88
CA LEU A 647 30.74 14.29 -9.20
C LEU A 647 31.00 13.25 -10.29
N GLU A 648 31.88 12.28 -10.06
CA GLU A 648 32.12 11.16 -10.99
C GLU A 648 30.83 10.35 -11.22
N ARG A 649 30.03 10.13 -10.17
CA ARG A 649 28.72 9.47 -10.27
C ARG A 649 27.68 10.26 -11.07
N LEU A 650 27.84 11.58 -11.22
CA LEU A 650 26.98 12.43 -12.03
C LEU A 650 27.44 12.51 -13.50
N GLY A 651 28.70 12.15 -13.78
CA GLY A 651 29.32 12.20 -15.11
C GLY A 651 28.50 11.57 -16.24
N PRO A 652 28.00 10.33 -16.10
CA PRO A 652 27.17 9.70 -17.13
C PRO A 652 25.91 10.50 -17.49
N SER A 653 25.28 11.16 -16.51
CA SER A 653 24.11 12.01 -16.77
C SER A 653 24.49 13.27 -17.55
N LEU A 654 25.62 13.93 -17.20
CA LEU A 654 26.13 15.06 -17.97
C LEU A 654 26.47 14.67 -19.41
N ALA A 655 27.16 13.53 -19.59
CA ALA A 655 27.50 13.00 -20.91
C ALA A 655 26.26 12.78 -21.76
N THR A 656 25.26 12.12 -21.18
CA THR A 656 24.03 11.77 -21.88
C THR A 656 23.26 13.03 -22.27
N VAL A 657 23.01 13.96 -21.34
CA VAL A 657 22.32 15.22 -21.63
C VAL A 657 23.04 15.99 -22.73
N LEU A 658 24.35 16.21 -22.63
CA LEU A 658 25.10 16.94 -23.66
C LEU A 658 25.14 16.24 -25.03
N SER A 659 25.11 14.90 -25.06
CA SER A 659 25.08 14.15 -26.31
C SER A 659 23.77 14.28 -27.08
N VAL A 660 22.66 14.53 -26.36
CA VAL A 660 21.32 14.64 -26.96
C VAL A 660 20.84 16.09 -27.06
N SER A 661 21.47 17.04 -26.36
CA SER A 661 21.19 18.48 -26.46
C SER A 661 21.66 19.06 -27.79
N THR A 662 21.01 20.12 -28.25
CA THR A 662 21.44 20.88 -29.44
C THR A 662 21.44 22.39 -29.19
N GLY A 663 22.11 23.15 -30.05
CA GLY A 663 22.04 24.61 -30.07
C GLY A 663 22.45 25.30 -28.76
N GLU A 664 21.62 26.27 -28.35
CA GLU A 664 21.87 27.16 -27.22
C GLU A 664 21.89 26.42 -25.86
N GLY A 665 20.98 25.47 -25.65
CA GLY A 665 20.89 24.72 -24.38
C GLY A 665 22.13 23.89 -24.07
N ALA A 666 22.75 23.28 -25.10
CA ALA A 666 24.03 22.58 -24.94
C ALA A 666 25.17 23.53 -24.56
N GLY A 667 25.19 24.73 -25.16
CA GLY A 667 26.20 25.75 -24.89
C GLY A 667 26.07 26.35 -23.48
N GLU A 668 24.85 26.59 -23.01
CA GLU A 668 24.61 27.08 -21.64
C GLU A 668 25.04 26.06 -20.59
N LEU A 669 24.69 24.79 -20.77
CA LEU A 669 25.12 23.72 -19.86
C LEU A 669 26.64 23.59 -19.82
N ASP A 670 27.30 23.56 -20.98
CA ASP A 670 28.77 23.58 -21.07
C ASP A 670 29.37 24.77 -20.32
N SER A 671 28.88 25.99 -20.57
CA SER A 671 29.38 27.20 -19.90
C SER A 671 29.26 27.09 -18.38
N ARG A 672 28.08 26.67 -17.88
CA ARG A 672 27.84 26.53 -16.43
C ARG A 672 28.76 25.50 -15.78
N ILE A 673 29.08 24.41 -16.48
CA ILE A 673 30.04 23.41 -15.98
C ILE A 673 31.47 23.97 -15.99
N ARG A 674 31.86 24.71 -17.04
CA ARG A 674 33.20 25.35 -17.11
C ARG A 674 33.38 26.42 -16.03
N ASP A 675 32.33 27.16 -15.68
CA ASP A 675 32.36 28.18 -14.63
C ASP A 675 32.65 27.62 -13.22
N LEU A 676 32.47 26.31 -13.01
CA LEU A 676 32.84 25.62 -11.76
C LEU A 676 34.36 25.42 -11.61
N GLY A 677 35.14 25.64 -12.67
CA GLY A 677 36.61 25.53 -12.67
C GLY A 677 37.12 24.13 -12.35
N ASP A 678 38.28 24.04 -11.68
CA ASP A 678 38.95 22.76 -11.41
C ASP A 678 38.13 21.79 -10.55
N SER A 679 37.20 22.32 -9.76
CA SER A 679 36.35 21.51 -8.89
C SER A 679 35.47 20.53 -9.67
N ALA A 680 35.14 20.85 -10.94
CA ALA A 680 34.32 20.02 -11.82
C ALA A 680 35.13 19.04 -12.69
N LEU A 681 36.47 19.02 -12.64
CA LEU A 681 37.27 18.09 -13.45
C LEU A 681 36.87 16.61 -13.27
N PRO A 682 36.60 16.09 -12.05
CA PRO A 682 36.13 14.71 -11.87
C PRO A 682 34.82 14.43 -12.63
N LEU A 683 33.87 15.38 -12.62
CA LEU A 683 32.61 15.29 -13.36
C LEU A 683 32.86 15.27 -14.87
N VAL A 684 33.69 16.19 -15.37
CA VAL A 684 33.99 16.31 -16.81
C VAL A 684 34.67 15.04 -17.32
N PHE A 685 35.67 14.50 -16.63
CA PHE A 685 36.33 13.27 -17.06
C PHE A 685 35.43 12.04 -16.99
N ALA A 686 34.59 11.93 -15.96
CA ALA A 686 33.59 10.87 -15.90
C ALA A 686 32.59 10.99 -17.07
N ALA A 687 32.18 12.21 -17.43
CA ALA A 687 31.31 12.44 -18.58
C ALA A 687 31.98 12.08 -19.91
N LEU A 688 33.22 12.54 -20.16
CA LEU A 688 33.96 12.22 -21.39
C LEU A 688 34.20 10.72 -21.53
N ARG A 689 34.59 10.03 -20.44
CA ARG A 689 34.77 8.57 -20.43
C ARG A 689 33.46 7.82 -20.69
N SER A 690 32.34 8.32 -20.16
CA SER A 690 31.02 7.75 -20.41
C SER A 690 30.53 7.97 -21.84
N ALA A 691 30.84 9.12 -22.43
CA ALA A 691 30.45 9.43 -23.80
C ALA A 691 31.22 8.58 -24.83
N GLY A 692 32.46 8.18 -24.53
CA GLY A 692 33.28 7.36 -25.40
C GLY A 692 33.37 7.98 -26.80
N SER A 693 33.12 7.19 -27.85
CA SER A 693 33.20 7.65 -29.24
C SER A 693 32.21 8.77 -29.63
N VAL A 694 31.23 9.08 -28.78
CA VAL A 694 30.23 10.13 -29.04
C VAL A 694 30.83 11.54 -28.85
N VAL A 695 31.94 11.68 -28.13
CA VAL A 695 32.56 13.01 -27.87
C VAL A 695 32.86 13.75 -29.17
N GLY A 696 33.44 13.09 -30.16
CA GLY A 696 33.76 13.70 -31.46
C GLY A 696 32.55 14.20 -32.27
N SER A 697 31.34 13.71 -31.95
CA SER A 697 30.10 14.09 -32.64
C SER A 697 29.30 15.19 -31.93
N ALA A 698 29.64 15.54 -30.68
CA ALA A 698 28.91 16.51 -29.88
C ALA A 698 29.79 17.74 -29.56
N PRO A 699 29.53 18.93 -30.17
CA PRO A 699 30.38 20.11 -30.01
C PRO A 699 30.63 20.55 -28.56
N ALA A 700 29.63 20.42 -27.69
CA ALA A 700 29.76 20.77 -26.28
C ALA A 700 30.71 19.82 -25.52
N LEU A 701 30.72 18.52 -25.84
CA LEU A 701 31.67 17.58 -25.24
C LEU A 701 33.10 17.84 -25.74
N VAL A 702 33.28 18.23 -27.01
CA VAL A 702 34.58 18.67 -27.55
C VAL A 702 35.08 19.94 -26.85
N ALA A 703 34.18 20.90 -26.58
CA ALA A 703 34.50 22.11 -25.85
C ALA A 703 34.92 21.81 -24.40
N LEU A 704 34.20 20.92 -23.71
CA LEU A 704 34.58 20.45 -22.38
C LEU A 704 35.92 19.72 -22.36
N ALA A 705 36.18 18.85 -23.34
CA ALA A 705 37.47 18.16 -23.45
C ALA A 705 38.63 19.14 -23.67
N SER A 706 38.42 20.14 -24.53
CA SER A 706 39.41 21.19 -24.79
C SER A 706 39.68 22.03 -23.55
N HIS A 707 38.63 22.44 -22.84
CA HIS A 707 38.74 23.18 -21.60
C HIS A 707 39.44 22.36 -20.50
N ALA A 708 39.05 21.09 -20.31
CA ALA A 708 39.68 20.21 -19.33
C ALA A 708 41.18 20.03 -19.62
N ARG A 709 41.56 19.90 -20.89
CA ARG A 709 42.96 19.84 -21.31
C ARG A 709 43.72 21.11 -20.93
N GLU A 710 43.18 22.30 -21.22
CA GLU A 710 43.80 23.57 -20.86
C GLU A 710 43.98 23.71 -19.33
N ARG A 711 42.99 23.29 -18.55
CA ARG A 711 43.07 23.29 -17.07
C ARG A 711 44.14 22.33 -16.56
N LEU A 712 44.24 21.12 -17.12
CA LEU A 712 45.29 20.17 -16.75
C LEU A 712 46.68 20.64 -17.15
N GLU A 713 46.85 21.20 -18.35
CA GLU A 713 48.12 21.79 -18.80
C GLU A 713 48.55 22.93 -17.86
N ALA A 714 47.62 23.81 -17.48
CA ALA A 714 47.88 24.89 -16.52
C ALA A 714 48.25 24.36 -15.13
N SER A 715 47.56 23.32 -14.64
CA SER A 715 47.83 22.68 -13.35
C SER A 715 49.20 21.99 -13.32
N LEU A 716 49.56 21.28 -14.39
CA LEU A 716 50.85 20.59 -14.52
C LEU A 716 52.02 21.53 -14.77
N ALA A 717 51.77 22.73 -15.32
CA ALA A 717 52.79 23.77 -15.45
C ALA A 717 53.22 24.36 -14.09
N ALA A 718 52.39 24.25 -13.06
CA ALA A 718 52.78 24.64 -11.70
C ALA A 718 53.89 23.71 -11.16
N PRO A 719 54.93 24.27 -10.51
CA PRO A 719 56.00 23.47 -9.92
C PRO A 719 55.45 22.56 -8.80
N PRO A 720 56.02 21.37 -8.60
CA PRO A 720 55.67 20.53 -7.45
C PRO A 720 55.88 21.27 -6.12
N ARG A 721 55.04 20.99 -5.12
CA ARG A 721 55.20 21.53 -3.76
C ARG A 721 56.61 21.27 -3.21
N ASP A 722 57.14 22.30 -2.55
CA ASP A 722 58.40 22.20 -1.82
C ASP A 722 58.26 21.20 -0.64
N PRO A 723 59.20 20.26 -0.43
CA PRO A 723 59.12 19.29 0.67
C PRO A 723 59.03 19.93 2.08
N GLY A 724 59.41 21.19 2.22
CA GLY A 724 59.31 21.98 3.45
C GLY A 724 57.99 22.74 3.60
N ASP A 725 57.11 22.75 2.59
CA ASP A 725 55.84 23.49 2.63
C ASP A 725 54.67 22.63 3.12
N TRP A 726 54.35 22.75 4.40
CA TRP A 726 53.23 22.08 5.06
C TRP A 726 51.92 22.89 5.03
N SER A 727 51.81 23.91 4.17
CA SER A 727 50.59 24.70 4.08
C SER A 727 49.44 23.86 3.48
N ILE A 728 48.29 23.87 4.15
CA ILE A 728 47.06 23.23 3.68
C ILE A 728 46.12 24.37 3.28
N PRO A 729 45.81 24.55 1.97
CA PRO A 729 44.83 25.53 1.53
C PRO A 729 43.46 25.22 2.15
N TRP A 730 42.94 26.15 2.94
CA TRP A 730 41.64 26.02 3.58
C TRP A 730 41.09 27.40 3.90
N GLU A 731 39.84 27.63 3.55
CA GLU A 731 39.12 28.86 3.85
C GLU A 731 38.32 28.68 5.14
N SER A 732 38.45 29.64 6.06
CA SER A 732 37.74 29.60 7.33
C SER A 732 36.25 29.90 7.14
N PRO A 733 35.33 29.10 7.71
CA PRO A 733 33.90 29.44 7.79
C PRO A 733 33.62 30.63 8.74
N GLY A 734 34.66 31.19 9.37
CA GLY A 734 34.57 32.34 10.25
C GLY A 734 34.42 31.98 11.74
N GLY A 735 34.91 32.89 12.58
CA GLY A 735 34.89 32.77 14.04
C GLY A 735 36.26 32.38 14.61
N ASP A 736 36.54 32.82 15.84
CA ASP A 736 37.89 32.78 16.43
C ASP A 736 38.60 31.43 16.35
N ASP A 737 37.85 30.35 16.57
CA ASP A 737 38.37 28.98 16.54
C ASP A 737 38.65 28.51 15.10
N ALA A 738 37.70 28.73 14.18
CA ALA A 738 37.89 28.38 12.78
C ALA A 738 39.05 29.18 12.17
N ASP A 739 39.16 30.47 12.48
CA ASP A 739 40.23 31.34 11.99
C ASP A 739 41.59 30.93 12.57
N ARG A 740 41.63 30.45 13.82
CA ARG A 740 42.86 29.91 14.41
C ARG A 740 43.27 28.59 13.77
N LEU A 741 42.33 27.70 13.48
CA LEU A 741 42.58 26.49 12.71
C LEU A 741 43.12 26.87 11.31
N GLY A 742 42.52 27.85 10.64
CA GLY A 742 42.97 28.34 9.33
C GLY A 742 44.40 28.89 9.35
N ARG A 743 44.79 29.65 10.38
CA ARG A 743 46.20 30.10 10.54
C ARG A 743 47.17 28.93 10.70
N PHE A 744 46.81 27.91 11.49
CA PHE A 744 47.62 26.71 11.63
C PHE A 744 47.75 25.96 10.30
N LEU A 745 46.64 25.77 9.59
CA LEU A 745 46.62 25.07 8.31
C LEU A 745 47.46 25.78 7.25
N THR A 746 47.32 27.10 7.12
CA THR A 746 48.04 27.90 6.10
C THR A 746 49.52 28.13 6.40
N SER A 747 49.98 27.87 7.62
CA SER A 747 51.41 27.94 7.96
C SER A 747 52.22 26.86 7.26
N SER A 748 53.25 27.25 6.50
CA SER A 748 54.13 26.30 5.80
C SER A 748 55.09 25.55 6.73
N THR A 749 55.36 26.07 7.92
CA THR A 749 56.35 25.51 8.86
C THR A 749 55.73 24.91 10.12
N GLU A 750 54.54 25.36 10.52
CA GLU A 750 53.86 24.84 11.70
C GLU A 750 53.20 23.49 11.39
N ARG A 751 53.75 22.42 11.98
CA ARG A 751 53.30 21.04 11.77
C ARG A 751 52.38 20.52 12.88
N THR A 752 52.51 21.07 14.08
CA THR A 752 51.76 20.63 15.26
C THR A 752 51.17 21.81 16.00
N LEU A 753 49.91 21.72 16.41
CA LEU A 753 49.25 22.71 17.26
C LEU A 753 48.69 22.02 18.51
N ALA A 754 49.20 22.41 19.67
CA ALA A 754 48.64 22.05 20.97
C ALA A 754 47.68 23.16 21.44
N TRP A 755 46.40 22.85 21.51
CA TRP A 755 45.35 23.84 21.73
C TRP A 755 44.42 23.47 22.90
N PRO A 756 44.61 24.09 24.08
CA PRO A 756 43.71 23.91 25.22
C PRO A 756 42.31 24.46 24.91
N LEU A 757 41.30 23.58 24.91
CA LEU A 757 39.92 23.90 24.53
C LEU A 757 38.89 23.18 25.40
N ALA A 758 37.84 23.90 25.79
CA ALA A 758 36.66 23.30 26.43
C ALA A 758 35.99 22.27 25.50
N ALA A 759 35.28 21.29 26.09
CA ALA A 759 34.76 20.15 25.34
C ALA A 759 33.89 20.50 24.11
N PRO A 760 32.93 21.45 24.18
CA PRO A 760 32.10 21.80 23.02
C PRO A 760 32.91 22.42 21.86
N ARG A 761 33.87 23.29 22.18
CA ARG A 761 34.75 23.94 21.18
C ARG A 761 35.67 22.92 20.51
N ARG A 762 36.23 22.01 21.30
CA ARG A 762 37.06 20.91 20.78
C ARG A 762 36.28 19.98 19.85
N GLN A 763 35.04 19.62 20.20
CA GLN A 763 34.18 18.80 19.35
C GLN A 763 33.80 19.50 18.04
N ALA A 764 33.64 20.83 18.06
CA ALA A 764 33.45 21.62 16.85
C ALA A 764 34.67 21.54 15.91
N ILE A 765 35.89 21.67 16.45
CA ILE A 765 37.12 21.53 15.63
C ILE A 765 37.28 20.13 15.06
N HIS A 766 37.00 19.07 15.84
CA HIS A 766 37.00 17.70 15.32
C HIS A 766 36.08 17.56 14.10
N ARG A 767 34.83 18.03 14.20
CA ARG A 767 33.88 17.99 13.09
C ARG A 767 34.35 18.79 11.89
N LEU A 768 34.89 20.00 12.06
CA LEU A 768 35.41 20.80 10.95
C LEU A 768 36.53 20.08 10.19
N ILE A 769 37.43 19.40 10.91
CA ILE A 769 38.52 18.63 10.30
C ILE A 769 37.99 17.43 9.52
N ASP A 770 37.05 16.68 10.11
CA ASP A 770 36.46 15.49 9.49
C ASP A 770 35.57 15.85 8.28
N GLU A 771 34.75 16.90 8.40
CA GLU A 771 33.87 17.39 7.34
C GLU A 771 34.66 17.95 6.16
N ALA A 772 35.78 18.63 6.39
CA ALA A 772 36.66 19.12 5.34
C ALA A 772 37.66 18.07 4.83
N GLY A 773 37.75 16.89 5.47
CA GLY A 773 38.67 15.81 5.09
C GLY A 773 40.13 16.23 5.14
N LEU A 774 40.53 17.06 6.11
CA LEU A 774 41.89 17.64 6.17
C LEU A 774 42.93 16.56 6.52
N PRO A 775 44.14 16.60 5.93
CA PRO A 775 45.22 15.64 6.23
C PRO A 775 45.92 15.95 7.57
N VAL A 776 45.13 16.02 8.65
CA VAL A 776 45.57 16.40 10.00
C VAL A 776 45.06 15.35 11.00
N THR A 777 45.95 14.74 11.77
CA THR A 777 45.51 13.95 12.93
C THR A 777 45.00 14.88 14.01
N HIS A 778 43.95 14.46 14.69
CA HIS A 778 43.33 15.24 15.76
C HIS A 778 43.05 14.33 16.96
N ARG A 779 43.71 14.60 18.08
CA ARG A 779 43.53 13.80 19.31
C ARG A 779 43.40 14.66 20.55
N THR A 780 42.52 14.26 21.45
CA THR A 780 42.37 14.93 22.75
C THR A 780 43.34 14.33 23.76
N ILE A 781 44.28 15.14 24.26
CA ILE A 781 45.13 14.79 25.40
C ILE A 781 44.37 15.12 26.68
N ARG A 782 44.01 14.08 27.44
CA ARG A 782 43.23 14.17 28.68
C ARG A 782 44.11 14.46 29.90
N SER A 783 44.89 15.54 29.83
CA SER A 783 45.75 16.03 30.91
C SER A 783 45.59 17.55 31.05
N GLY A 784 45.39 18.04 32.28
CA GLY A 784 45.06 19.45 32.58
C GLY A 784 43.58 19.81 32.40
N SER A 785 43.18 21.04 32.76
CA SER A 785 41.84 21.59 32.50
C SER A 785 41.97 23.04 32.00
N PRO A 786 41.47 23.38 30.80
CA PRO A 786 40.80 22.49 29.83
C PRO A 786 41.75 21.47 29.17
N TYR A 787 41.20 20.34 28.69
CA TYR A 787 41.97 19.35 27.91
C TYR A 787 42.52 19.95 26.61
N THR A 788 43.66 19.44 26.17
CA THR A 788 44.36 19.94 24.97
C THR A 788 43.99 19.12 23.75
N LEU A 789 43.55 19.79 22.68
CA LEU A 789 43.45 19.22 21.34
C LEU A 789 44.82 19.30 20.68
N LEU A 790 45.42 18.16 20.36
CA LEU A 790 46.64 18.09 19.57
C LEU A 790 46.26 17.85 18.11
N LEU A 791 46.68 18.77 17.25
CA LEU A 791 46.58 18.66 15.80
C LEU A 791 47.97 18.42 15.22
N GLU A 792 48.14 17.43 14.35
CA GLU A 792 49.41 17.17 13.65
C GLU A 792 49.15 17.01 12.15
N LYS A 793 49.77 17.84 11.31
CA LYS A 793 49.72 17.67 9.85
C LYS A 793 50.44 16.39 9.46
N THR A 794 49.87 15.68 8.51
CA THR A 794 50.34 14.34 8.11
C THR A 794 50.99 14.35 6.74
N ASP A 795 51.83 13.35 6.48
CA ASP A 795 52.43 13.13 5.15
C ASP A 795 51.39 12.84 4.06
N GLU A 796 50.13 12.58 4.46
CA GLU A 796 48.99 12.44 3.54
C GLU A 796 48.82 13.69 2.65
N LEU A 797 49.21 14.88 3.12
CA LEU A 797 49.24 16.11 2.30
C LEU A 797 50.06 15.91 1.03
N PHE A 798 51.30 15.46 1.17
CA PHE A 798 52.22 15.26 0.04
C PHE A 798 51.78 14.07 -0.81
N ALA A 799 51.34 12.98 -0.18
CA ALA A 799 50.85 11.81 -0.89
C ALA A 799 49.64 12.15 -1.79
N ARG A 800 48.70 12.96 -1.29
CA ARG A 800 47.54 13.45 -2.05
C ARG A 800 47.95 14.31 -3.23
N GLU A 801 48.92 15.21 -3.07
CA GLU A 801 49.38 16.06 -4.17
C GLU A 801 50.10 15.27 -5.26
N VAL A 802 50.99 14.33 -4.88
CA VAL A 802 51.64 13.43 -5.83
C VAL A 802 50.60 12.59 -6.58
N ALA A 803 49.59 12.06 -5.89
CA ALA A 803 48.52 11.29 -6.51
C ALA A 803 47.66 12.15 -7.46
N ALA A 804 47.33 13.38 -7.08
CA ALA A 804 46.57 14.32 -7.91
C ALA A 804 47.34 14.69 -9.17
N ARG A 805 48.64 14.99 -9.05
CA ARG A 805 49.50 15.31 -10.20
C ARG A 805 49.63 14.12 -11.15
N ARG A 806 49.85 12.91 -10.62
CA ARG A 806 49.89 11.69 -11.42
C ARG A 806 48.57 11.44 -12.16
N ARG A 807 47.43 11.64 -11.48
CA ARG A 807 46.10 11.51 -12.10
C ARG A 807 45.94 12.54 -13.23
N ALA A 808 46.32 13.80 -13.00
CA ALA A 808 46.31 14.84 -14.03
C ALA A 808 47.18 14.47 -15.25
N GLU A 809 48.36 13.87 -15.05
CA GLU A 809 49.22 13.37 -16.15
C GLU A 809 48.59 12.18 -16.90
N GLU A 810 47.89 11.28 -16.20
CA GLU A 810 47.14 10.17 -16.78
C GLU A 810 45.94 10.69 -17.61
N ASP A 811 45.16 11.61 -17.06
CA ASP A 811 44.00 12.21 -17.71
C ASP A 811 44.40 13.09 -18.91
N LEU A 812 45.50 13.86 -18.80
CA LEU A 812 46.03 14.66 -19.91
C LEU A 812 46.47 13.76 -21.07
N ARG A 813 47.19 12.67 -20.77
CA ARG A 813 47.57 11.68 -21.80
C ARG A 813 46.34 11.03 -22.45
N TRP A 814 45.32 10.72 -21.67
CA TRP A 814 44.09 10.12 -22.18
C TRP A 814 43.36 11.06 -23.14
N VAL A 815 43.14 12.33 -22.76
CA VAL A 815 42.43 13.30 -23.62
C VAL A 815 43.24 13.74 -24.85
N THR A 816 44.57 13.72 -24.78
CA THR A 816 45.45 14.12 -25.90
C THR A 816 45.72 13.00 -26.91
N SER A 817 45.64 11.72 -26.50
CA SER A 817 45.91 10.57 -27.38
C SER A 817 44.73 10.14 -28.26
N GLY A 818 43.67 10.95 -28.32
CA GLY A 818 42.45 10.61 -29.07
C GLY A 818 41.56 9.60 -28.35
N GLY A 819 41.64 9.53 -27.00
CA GLY A 819 40.71 8.77 -26.17
C GLY A 819 39.30 9.37 -26.05
N SER A 820 38.99 10.39 -26.85
CA SER A 820 37.72 11.11 -26.98
C SER A 820 37.07 10.82 -28.34
#